data_AF-A0A6S7FMT7-F1
#
_entry.id   AF-A0A6S7FMT7-F1
#
_cell.length_a   1.000
_cell.length_b   1.000
_cell.length_c   1.000
_cell.angle_alpha   90.00
_cell.angle_beta   90.00
_cell.angle_gamma   90.00
#
_symmetry.space_group_name_H-M   'P 1'
#
loop_
_entity.id
_entity.type
_entity.pdbx_description
1 polymer ?
#
loop_
_entity_poly.entity_id
_entity_poly.type
_entity_poly.pdbx_seq_one_letter_code
_entity_poly.pdbx_strand_id
1 'polypeptide(L)'
;MAESGENSSTADTLNVPTVPTNIEERVRSYEAQRTKSRINIFEQFGAWRQIRDELKIQTDKQLAKFFIENHLSRQNVFLCDVETQTESTDQADETDEEILRNTSSLSLKMPFVPDISIDTSLEPITNRQPLMMSTPIKAVSGDKFGSGHELLFDAENEPCIKRQRLSDSTITAPSQSRLQDIEDEATLTAESESDSDDEIFMDDHDAHITSLTGHNSMQDFLSIPRNVDDLYKTYPEDEVFDTQIDGDEDSEDPELTLLADKDPEIDSEPPATTLKSIPLELIQMEKCIVFTNKIQELLQTIHGVSCSKSGCPKQWIYTKVYVGSCLVISWKCSSGHFGGSWSSQPMFNRARAGNLLLSSCLLLTGNSFAKIALFFKFLNLRFISKSLFYQHQGLYIAPTVQSYWETMKESLWEERSGKEVLLSGDARNDSPGHCAQYCTYTLADMDDKVILQQNVLDVREVEGRKSTNMERLGFERGMDVLMSTNIDIKEVITDAHTGIGGLMSHSDKYKEIVHQRDVWHGGKSVGKKLTNTACEKGNEDILPWVTAIKNHFWFCSRNCGGNVDDFKDLWLALLHHVVDEHSWVLNDGKSSGKCGHGPLTDDDRQKPWLLKNSKAHKALQKIVLSKRFLNTFRYYTRFRHTGFLESYHNHLLMYCPKRQSYSFVGYKLRNQLATIDFNSHQNREPATTADGRVRYRAQYSKRTKQWRPVTILKAKEYKYIPDLIAKIFEMQVKVGNVNQKIKRSTEDPRNISPNIAIVPRPSVENLLLKNKSRFT
;
A
#
# COMPACT_ATOMS: atom_id res chain seq x y z
N MET A 1 -48.65 -19.01 64.86
CA MET A 1 -48.42 -18.49 63.50
C MET A 1 -47.27 -17.51 63.61
N ALA A 2 -46.22 -17.69 62.81
CA ALA A 2 -44.92 -17.05 63.02
C ALA A 2 -44.69 -15.84 62.10
N GLU A 3 -43.65 -15.06 62.43
CA GLU A 3 -43.29 -13.80 61.78
C GLU A 3 -42.44 -13.96 60.50
N SER A 4 -42.21 -12.79 59.87
CA SER A 4 -41.14 -12.44 58.91
C SER A 4 -41.34 -12.72 57.42
N GLY A 5 -40.95 -11.74 56.59
CA GLY A 5 -40.93 -11.83 55.12
C GLY A 5 -41.39 -10.53 54.43
N GLU A 6 -40.45 -9.67 54.05
CA GLU A 6 -40.67 -8.46 53.25
C GLU A 6 -40.89 -8.81 51.76
N ASN A 7 -41.66 -8.00 51.00
CA ASN A 7 -41.14 -7.39 49.75
C ASN A 7 -42.07 -6.41 49.00
N SER A 8 -41.40 -5.45 48.34
CA SER A 8 -41.76 -4.72 47.11
C SER A 8 -43.16 -4.13 46.90
N SER A 9 -43.21 -2.80 46.78
CA SER A 9 -44.15 -2.10 45.89
C SER A 9 -43.37 -1.28 44.86
N THR A 10 -43.33 -1.75 43.61
CA THR A 10 -42.91 -0.96 42.44
C THR A 10 -44.15 -0.56 41.65
N ALA A 11 -44.37 0.74 41.49
CA ALA A 11 -45.40 1.29 40.59
C ALA A 11 -44.78 2.41 39.75
N ASP A 12 -44.96 2.33 38.44
CA ASP A 12 -44.27 3.14 37.46
C ASP A 12 -44.59 4.64 37.55
N THR A 13 -43.55 5.48 37.42
CA THR A 13 -43.71 6.84 36.91
C THR A 13 -42.86 7.04 35.66
N LEU A 14 -43.53 7.31 34.54
CA LEU A 14 -42.94 7.56 33.23
C LEU A 14 -42.01 8.79 33.28
N ASN A 15 -40.72 8.58 33.14
CA ASN A 15 -39.74 9.67 33.10
C ASN A 15 -39.66 10.25 31.68
N VAL A 16 -40.33 11.39 31.47
CA VAL A 16 -40.33 12.10 30.18
C VAL A 16 -38.98 12.82 29.98
N PRO A 17 -38.28 12.66 28.84
CA PRO A 17 -37.02 13.35 28.61
C PRO A 17 -37.18 14.87 28.62
N THR A 18 -36.46 15.55 29.51
CA THR A 18 -36.43 17.01 29.61
C THR A 18 -35.77 17.63 28.38
N VAL A 19 -36.49 18.57 27.74
CA VAL A 19 -35.99 19.34 26.59
C VAL A 19 -34.97 20.38 27.08
N PRO A 20 -33.78 20.49 26.46
CA PRO A 20 -32.82 21.55 26.81
C PRO A 20 -33.41 22.94 26.55
N THR A 21 -33.49 23.75 27.59
CA THR A 21 -34.12 25.09 27.58
C THR A 21 -33.21 26.20 27.07
N ASN A 22 -31.94 25.92 26.74
CA ASN A 22 -31.00 26.93 26.25
C ASN A 22 -31.04 27.08 24.73
N ILE A 23 -31.53 28.23 24.26
CA ILE A 23 -31.59 28.60 22.83
C ILE A 23 -30.17 28.71 22.23
N GLU A 24 -29.17 29.14 23.00
CA GLU A 24 -27.81 29.33 22.51
C GLU A 24 -27.13 28.01 22.11
N GLU A 25 -27.42 26.91 22.79
CA GLU A 25 -26.86 25.59 22.44
C GLU A 25 -27.48 25.04 21.16
N ARG A 26 -28.77 25.32 20.93
CA ARG A 26 -29.45 24.98 19.67
C ARG A 26 -28.89 25.81 18.51
N VAL A 27 -28.60 27.10 18.73
CA VAL A 27 -27.92 27.97 17.74
C VAL A 27 -26.49 27.47 17.46
N ARG A 28 -25.67 27.22 18.49
CA ARG A 28 -24.29 26.70 18.32
C ARG A 28 -24.26 25.34 17.59
N SER A 29 -25.18 24.43 17.92
CA SER A 29 -25.31 23.14 17.22
C SER A 29 -25.70 23.32 15.75
N TYR A 30 -26.66 24.21 15.47
CA TYR A 30 -27.10 24.54 14.11
C TYR A 30 -25.99 25.22 13.29
N GLU A 31 -25.21 26.11 13.89
CA GLU A 31 -24.06 26.78 13.24
C GLU A 31 -22.90 25.80 12.99
N ALA A 32 -22.62 24.89 13.92
CA ALA A 32 -21.64 23.82 13.72
C ALA A 32 -22.03 22.87 12.57
N GLN A 33 -23.31 22.52 12.46
CA GLN A 33 -23.84 21.75 11.32
C GLN A 33 -23.78 22.55 10.01
N ARG A 34 -24.10 23.85 10.05
CA ARG A 34 -24.03 24.75 8.87
C ARG A 34 -22.60 25.02 8.39
N THR A 35 -21.61 24.93 9.28
CA THR A 35 -20.20 25.12 8.92
C THR A 35 -19.61 23.91 8.19
N LYS A 36 -20.12 22.69 8.46
CA LYS A 36 -19.71 21.46 7.76
C LYS A 36 -20.20 21.35 6.30
N SER A 37 -21.11 22.21 5.84
CA SER A 37 -21.79 22.08 4.53
C SER A 37 -21.46 23.19 3.52
N ARG A 38 -20.43 24.00 3.75
CA ARG A 38 -20.01 25.05 2.80
C ARG A 38 -19.14 24.50 1.67
N ILE A 39 -19.69 24.52 0.45
CA ILE A 39 -18.89 24.57 -0.78
C ILE A 39 -18.10 25.89 -0.75
N ASN A 40 -16.77 25.81 -0.84
CA ASN A 40 -15.91 27.00 -0.83
C ASN A 40 -15.66 27.47 -2.26
N ILE A 41 -16.26 28.59 -2.65
CA ILE A 41 -16.16 29.15 -4.01
C ILE A 41 -15.04 30.18 -4.18
N PHE A 42 -14.23 30.42 -3.13
CA PHE A 42 -13.01 31.26 -3.15
C PHE A 42 -13.17 32.55 -3.99
N GLU A 43 -12.33 32.73 -5.02
CA GLU A 43 -12.28 33.92 -5.89
C GLU A 43 -13.59 34.18 -6.66
N GLN A 44 -14.38 33.12 -6.91
CA GLN A 44 -15.66 33.22 -7.62
C GLN A 44 -16.77 33.86 -6.77
N PHE A 45 -16.54 34.11 -5.47
CA PHE A 45 -17.50 34.81 -4.61
C PHE A 45 -17.80 36.24 -5.09
N GLY A 46 -16.83 36.90 -5.75
CA GLY A 46 -17.04 38.22 -6.38
C GLY A 46 -18.05 38.15 -7.53
N ALA A 47 -17.82 37.25 -8.49
CA ALA A 47 -18.72 37.01 -9.62
C ALA A 47 -20.12 36.55 -9.17
N TRP A 48 -20.19 35.68 -8.16
CA TRP A 48 -21.44 35.24 -7.54
C TRP A 48 -22.29 36.42 -7.03
N ARG A 49 -21.67 37.37 -6.32
CA ARG A 49 -22.33 38.58 -5.81
C ARG A 49 -22.76 39.51 -6.94
N GLN A 50 -21.91 39.71 -7.95
CA GLN A 50 -22.26 40.54 -9.09
C GLN A 50 -23.50 40.02 -9.84
N ILE A 51 -23.53 38.73 -10.21
CA ILE A 51 -24.66 38.14 -10.92
C ILE A 51 -25.94 38.20 -10.08
N ARG A 52 -25.82 38.01 -8.76
CA ARG A 52 -26.95 38.13 -7.83
C ARG A 52 -27.58 39.52 -7.87
N ASP A 53 -26.75 40.55 -7.85
CA ASP A 53 -27.18 41.93 -7.79
C ASP A 53 -27.68 42.42 -9.17
N GLU A 54 -27.08 41.95 -10.28
CA GLU A 54 -27.55 42.13 -11.66
C GLU A 54 -28.94 41.49 -11.91
N LEU A 55 -29.15 40.27 -11.44
CA LEU A 55 -30.45 39.57 -11.50
C LEU A 55 -31.45 40.04 -10.42
N LYS A 56 -31.05 40.99 -9.55
CA LYS A 56 -31.86 41.52 -8.42
C LYS A 56 -32.37 40.43 -7.46
N ILE A 57 -31.63 39.34 -7.32
CA ILE A 57 -32.01 38.20 -6.49
C ILE A 57 -31.64 38.49 -5.02
N GLN A 58 -32.61 38.40 -4.11
CA GLN A 58 -32.41 38.86 -2.73
C GLN A 58 -31.56 37.91 -1.86
N THR A 59 -31.47 36.63 -2.21
CA THR A 59 -30.75 35.63 -1.41
C THR A 59 -29.89 34.69 -2.25
N ASP A 60 -28.74 34.28 -1.71
CA ASP A 60 -27.85 33.33 -2.39
C ASP A 60 -28.52 31.96 -2.64
N LYS A 61 -29.50 31.58 -1.81
CA LYS A 61 -30.32 30.37 -2.02
C LYS A 61 -31.19 30.46 -3.27
N GLN A 62 -31.75 31.63 -3.57
CA GLN A 62 -32.52 31.85 -4.80
C GLN A 62 -31.61 31.86 -6.04
N LEU A 63 -30.40 32.42 -5.94
CA LEU A 63 -29.44 32.40 -7.05
C LEU A 63 -28.93 30.99 -7.35
N ALA A 64 -28.61 30.22 -6.31
CA ALA A 64 -28.26 28.80 -6.45
C ALA A 64 -29.40 28.00 -7.11
N LYS A 65 -30.64 28.23 -6.68
CA LYS A 65 -31.82 27.59 -7.25
C LYS A 65 -32.00 27.96 -8.74
N PHE A 66 -31.89 29.24 -9.09
CA PHE A 66 -31.94 29.73 -10.48
C PHE A 66 -30.91 29.05 -11.38
N PHE A 67 -29.66 28.92 -10.92
CA PHE A 67 -28.62 28.24 -11.70
C PHE A 67 -28.90 26.74 -11.89
N ILE A 68 -29.38 26.05 -10.85
CA ILE A 68 -29.76 24.63 -10.93
C ILE A 68 -30.92 24.44 -11.91
N GLU A 69 -31.96 25.26 -11.83
CA GLU A 69 -33.13 25.19 -12.72
C GLU A 69 -32.75 25.50 -14.19
N ASN A 70 -31.86 26.46 -14.43
CA ASN A 70 -31.35 26.79 -15.77
C ASN A 70 -30.39 25.71 -16.33
N HIS A 71 -29.64 25.03 -15.47
CA HIS A 71 -28.80 23.89 -15.86
C HIS A 71 -29.65 22.66 -16.23
N LEU A 72 -30.66 22.35 -15.42
CA LEU A 72 -31.56 21.21 -15.65
C LEU A 72 -32.45 21.44 -16.89
N SER A 73 -32.95 22.66 -17.12
CA SER A 73 -33.70 22.96 -18.34
C SER A 73 -32.84 22.81 -19.60
N ARG A 74 -31.55 23.18 -19.54
CA ARG A 74 -30.59 22.95 -20.63
C ARG A 74 -30.23 21.48 -20.85
N GLN A 75 -30.20 20.65 -19.81
CA GLN A 75 -30.01 19.20 -19.97
C GLN A 75 -31.25 18.52 -20.58
N ASN A 76 -32.47 18.91 -20.18
CA ASN A 76 -33.69 18.34 -20.75
C ASN A 76 -33.90 18.71 -22.24
N VAL A 77 -33.41 19.87 -22.69
CA VAL A 77 -33.40 20.20 -24.14
C VAL A 77 -32.44 19.29 -24.93
N PHE A 78 -31.34 18.82 -24.33
CA PHE A 78 -30.38 17.93 -24.98
C PHE A 78 -30.77 16.44 -24.97
N LEU A 79 -31.79 16.05 -24.20
CA LEU A 79 -32.26 14.66 -24.07
C LEU A 79 -33.59 14.39 -24.80
N CYS A 80 -34.24 15.41 -25.38
CA CYS A 80 -35.53 15.27 -26.06
C CYS A 80 -35.42 14.98 -27.57
N ASP A 81 -34.29 15.33 -28.20
CA ASP A 81 -34.09 15.20 -29.67
C ASP A 81 -33.58 13.81 -30.11
N VAL A 82 -33.45 12.85 -29.19
CA VAL A 82 -33.02 11.47 -29.49
C VAL A 82 -33.93 10.49 -28.75
N GLU A 83 -34.72 9.71 -29.52
CA GLU A 83 -35.78 8.79 -29.06
C GLU A 83 -37.05 9.53 -28.58
N THR A 84 -38.13 9.60 -29.37
CA THR A 84 -38.91 8.42 -29.76
C THR A 84 -39.75 8.63 -31.03
N GLN A 85 -39.90 7.57 -31.83
CA GLN A 85 -40.97 7.41 -32.81
C GLN A 85 -41.91 6.28 -32.36
N THR A 86 -43.13 6.27 -32.92
CA THR A 86 -44.22 5.26 -32.79
C THR A 86 -45.02 5.20 -31.48
N GLU A 87 -46.22 5.82 -31.54
CA GLU A 87 -47.59 5.28 -31.23
C GLU A 87 -47.80 4.41 -29.96
N SER A 88 -48.87 4.56 -29.15
CA SER A 88 -50.24 5.07 -29.41
C SER A 88 -51.01 5.53 -28.14
N THR A 89 -51.96 6.49 -28.28
CA THR A 89 -53.26 6.67 -27.54
C THR A 89 -53.33 6.35 -26.03
N ASP A 90 -53.70 7.26 -25.11
CA ASP A 90 -55.00 7.98 -25.04
C ASP A 90 -55.01 9.15 -24.00
N GLN A 91 -56.06 9.99 -24.09
CA GLN A 91 -56.64 10.99 -23.15
C GLN A 91 -56.13 11.00 -21.68
N ALA A 92 -55.94 12.12 -20.97
CA ALA A 92 -56.22 13.57 -21.18
C ALA A 92 -55.13 14.41 -20.45
N ASP A 93 -55.20 15.72 -20.13
CA ASP A 93 -56.28 16.73 -20.10
C ASP A 93 -55.70 18.17 -20.17
N GLU A 94 -56.53 19.21 -20.22
CA GLU A 94 -56.10 20.63 -20.38
C GLU A 94 -55.81 21.34 -19.04
N THR A 95 -54.61 21.93 -18.83
CA THR A 95 -54.38 23.14 -17.96
C THR A 95 -52.91 23.66 -17.93
N ASP A 96 -52.23 23.88 -19.07
CA ASP A 96 -50.85 24.45 -19.06
C ASP A 96 -50.52 25.51 -20.16
N GLU A 97 -51.49 25.93 -21.00
CA GLU A 97 -51.25 26.85 -22.13
C GLU A 97 -50.97 28.33 -21.74
N GLU A 98 -51.25 28.76 -20.49
CA GLU A 98 -51.20 30.18 -20.12
C GLU A 98 -49.83 30.65 -19.57
N ILE A 99 -48.95 29.73 -19.14
CA ILE A 99 -47.65 30.09 -18.54
C ILE A 99 -46.56 30.32 -19.61
N LEU A 100 -46.65 29.68 -20.78
CA LEU A 100 -45.57 29.70 -21.79
C LEU A 100 -45.43 31.02 -22.57
N ARG A 101 -46.37 31.97 -22.46
CA ARG A 101 -46.36 33.20 -23.29
C ARG A 101 -45.59 34.38 -22.69
N ASN A 102 -45.18 34.32 -21.42
CA ASN A 102 -44.55 35.46 -20.71
C ASN A 102 -43.02 35.38 -20.54
N THR A 103 -42.34 34.35 -21.04
CA THR A 103 -40.88 34.18 -20.90
C THR A 103 -40.06 34.59 -22.12
N SER A 104 -40.71 35.01 -23.22
CA SER A 104 -40.09 35.32 -24.51
C SER A 104 -39.53 36.74 -24.67
N SER A 105 -39.41 37.52 -23.59
CA SER A 105 -38.94 38.92 -23.65
C SER A 105 -38.03 39.35 -22.49
N LEU A 106 -36.80 38.83 -22.44
CA LEU A 106 -35.68 39.46 -21.71
C LEU A 106 -34.31 38.99 -22.23
N SER A 107 -33.85 39.58 -23.34
CA SER A 107 -32.52 39.33 -23.89
C SER A 107 -31.46 40.19 -23.20
N LEU A 108 -30.76 39.62 -22.22
CA LEU A 108 -29.55 40.21 -21.65
C LEU A 108 -28.31 39.70 -22.40
N LYS A 109 -27.73 40.56 -23.24
CA LYS A 109 -26.41 40.35 -23.83
C LYS A 109 -25.34 40.52 -22.75
N MET A 110 -24.57 39.49 -22.45
CA MET A 110 -23.31 39.65 -21.72
C MET A 110 -22.21 40.22 -22.65
N PRO A 111 -21.26 41.02 -22.11
CA PRO A 111 -20.22 41.64 -22.91
C PRO A 111 -19.13 40.66 -23.37
N PHE A 112 -18.49 41.03 -24.46
CA PHE A 112 -17.40 40.31 -25.12
C PHE A 112 -16.14 40.27 -24.23
N VAL A 113 -15.60 39.07 -23.99
CA VAL A 113 -14.27 38.88 -23.40
C VAL A 113 -13.31 38.61 -24.56
N PRO A 114 -12.22 39.39 -24.74
CA PRO A 114 -11.31 39.18 -25.84
C PRO A 114 -10.43 37.94 -25.62
N ASP A 115 -10.13 37.22 -26.70
CA ASP A 115 -9.22 36.07 -26.69
C ASP A 115 -7.84 36.48 -26.17
N ILE A 116 -7.33 35.76 -25.17
CA ILE A 116 -5.92 35.83 -24.78
C ILE A 116 -5.14 35.00 -25.82
N SER A 117 -4.57 35.71 -26.80
CA SER A 117 -3.65 35.13 -27.78
C SER A 117 -2.41 34.57 -27.08
N ILE A 118 -2.23 33.25 -27.13
CA ILE A 118 -0.94 32.63 -26.86
C ILE A 118 -0.04 32.92 -28.06
N ASP A 119 1.00 33.72 -27.83
CA ASP A 119 2.01 34.07 -28.82
C ASP A 119 2.85 32.84 -29.19
N THR A 120 2.63 32.31 -30.40
CA THR A 120 3.41 31.22 -31.00
C THR A 120 4.41 31.75 -32.03
N SER A 121 5.18 32.79 -31.68
CA SER A 121 6.30 33.27 -32.48
C SER A 121 7.64 32.65 -32.09
N LEU A 122 7.98 31.52 -32.71
CA LEU A 122 9.39 31.17 -32.99
C LEU A 122 9.49 30.39 -34.31
N GLU A 123 10.20 30.99 -35.27
CA GLU A 123 10.29 30.52 -36.66
C GLU A 123 11.16 29.26 -36.86
N PRO A 124 10.95 28.53 -37.98
CA PRO A 124 11.63 27.26 -38.22
C PRO A 124 13.07 27.42 -38.74
N ILE A 125 14.06 26.95 -37.97
CA ILE A 125 15.42 26.76 -38.48
C ILE A 125 15.45 25.53 -39.39
N THR A 126 15.37 25.81 -40.69
CA THR A 126 15.70 24.85 -41.76
C THR A 126 17.23 24.82 -42.00
N ASN A 127 17.68 23.83 -42.78
CA ASN A 127 19.07 23.57 -43.20
C ASN A 127 20.03 22.95 -42.17
N ARG A 128 20.13 21.62 -42.21
CA ARG A 128 21.20 20.97 -43.01
C ARG A 128 20.66 19.75 -43.76
N GLN A 129 21.16 19.55 -44.98
CA GLN A 129 20.65 18.59 -45.97
C GLN A 129 21.23 17.17 -45.81
N PRO A 130 20.62 16.15 -46.46
CA PRO A 130 20.94 14.74 -46.26
C PRO A 130 22.12 14.26 -47.12
N LEU A 131 22.70 13.11 -46.74
CA LEU A 131 23.53 12.29 -47.61
C LEU A 131 22.83 10.97 -47.93
N MET A 132 22.92 10.57 -49.21
CA MET A 132 22.16 9.46 -49.79
C MET A 132 22.79 8.08 -49.57
N MET A 133 21.95 7.08 -49.86
CA MET A 133 22.19 5.62 -49.92
C MET A 133 23.41 5.13 -50.74
N SER A 134 23.59 3.80 -50.67
CA SER A 134 24.50 2.88 -51.39
C SER A 134 25.71 2.44 -50.54
N THR A 135 26.11 1.16 -50.46
CA THR A 135 25.60 -0.11 -51.03
C THR A 135 26.11 -1.29 -50.15
N PRO A 136 25.63 -2.55 -50.31
CA PRO A 136 25.94 -3.64 -49.37
C PRO A 136 27.32 -4.26 -49.59
N ILE A 137 27.97 -4.69 -48.52
CA ILE A 137 29.21 -5.49 -48.58
C ILE A 137 28.88 -6.99 -48.49
N LYS A 138 29.59 -7.75 -49.33
CA LYS A 138 29.35 -9.17 -49.62
C LYS A 138 29.84 -10.10 -48.51
N ALA A 139 29.30 -11.32 -48.54
CA ALA A 139 29.87 -12.49 -47.88
C ALA A 139 31.33 -12.74 -48.31
N VAL A 140 32.11 -13.31 -47.40
CA VAL A 140 33.40 -13.97 -47.67
C VAL A 140 33.30 -15.40 -47.16
N SER A 141 33.84 -16.34 -47.94
CA SER A 141 33.79 -17.78 -47.75
C SER A 141 35.19 -18.41 -47.87
N GLY A 142 35.47 -19.46 -47.09
CA GLY A 142 36.76 -20.19 -47.09
C GLY A 142 37.80 -19.56 -46.13
N ASP A 143 38.70 -20.30 -45.48
CA ASP A 143 39.05 -21.73 -45.53
C ASP A 143 39.60 -22.15 -44.13
N LYS A 144 39.20 -23.29 -43.54
CA LYS A 144 39.90 -24.60 -43.43
C LYS A 144 41.13 -24.71 -42.51
N PHE A 145 41.25 -25.92 -41.93
CA PHE A 145 42.29 -26.50 -41.06
C PHE A 145 42.35 -25.98 -39.60
N GLY A 146 42.57 -26.81 -38.57
CA GLY A 146 42.95 -28.25 -38.56
C GLY A 146 42.34 -29.06 -37.40
N SER A 147 42.71 -30.35 -37.31
CA SER A 147 42.02 -31.44 -36.61
C SER A 147 42.85 -32.18 -35.54
N GLY A 148 42.18 -32.93 -34.66
CA GLY A 148 42.76 -33.92 -33.72
C GLY A 148 42.80 -33.42 -32.26
N HIS A 149 42.48 -34.17 -31.20
CA HIS A 149 42.09 -35.60 -31.01
C HIS A 149 40.78 -35.64 -30.18
N GLU A 150 39.75 -36.45 -30.46
CA GLU A 150 39.64 -37.91 -30.29
C GLU A 150 39.97 -38.47 -28.88
N LEU A 151 38.92 -38.83 -28.13
CA LEU A 151 38.82 -40.12 -27.43
C LEU A 151 37.33 -40.52 -27.32
N LEU A 152 36.97 -41.66 -27.93
CA LEU A 152 35.70 -42.36 -27.67
C LEU A 152 35.81 -43.20 -26.39
N PHE A 153 34.66 -43.57 -25.80
CA PHE A 153 34.29 -44.99 -25.67
C PHE A 153 32.77 -45.14 -25.53
N ASP A 154 32.24 -46.23 -26.08
CA ASP A 154 30.82 -46.42 -26.37
C ASP A 154 29.96 -46.89 -25.18
N ALA A 155 28.64 -46.77 -25.36
CA ALA A 155 27.62 -47.38 -24.53
C ALA A 155 27.31 -48.82 -24.99
N GLU A 156 26.83 -49.69 -24.10
CA GLU A 156 25.94 -50.80 -24.49
C GLU A 156 25.00 -51.28 -23.35
N ASN A 157 23.71 -51.33 -23.70
CA ASN A 157 22.68 -52.33 -23.39
C ASN A 157 22.32 -52.83 -21.95
N GLU A 158 21.05 -52.54 -21.61
CA GLU A 158 20.00 -53.34 -20.93
C GLU A 158 20.20 -54.87 -20.73
N PRO A 159 19.53 -55.54 -19.74
CA PRO A 159 18.05 -55.61 -19.70
C PRO A 159 17.31 -55.78 -18.34
N CYS A 160 15.98 -55.73 -18.43
CA CYS A 160 14.98 -55.91 -17.36
C CYS A 160 14.59 -57.39 -17.09
N ILE A 161 14.41 -57.78 -15.81
CA ILE A 161 13.74 -59.03 -15.37
C ILE A 161 12.70 -58.76 -14.26
N LYS A 162 11.68 -59.62 -14.15
CA LYS A 162 10.36 -59.40 -13.51
C LYS A 162 10.10 -60.20 -12.21
N ARG A 163 9.17 -59.68 -11.38
CA ARG A 163 8.25 -60.37 -10.42
C ARG A 163 8.89 -61.04 -9.18
N GLN A 164 8.32 -60.93 -7.97
CA GLN A 164 7.01 -61.53 -7.59
C GLN A 164 6.31 -60.84 -6.38
N ARG A 165 5.08 -61.29 -6.04
CA ARG A 165 4.19 -60.79 -4.94
C ARG A 165 4.28 -61.66 -3.67
N LEU A 166 3.78 -61.11 -2.55
CA LEU A 166 2.98 -61.69 -1.42
C LEU A 166 3.40 -60.97 -0.10
N SER A 167 2.58 -60.73 0.93
CA SER A 167 1.11 -60.67 1.11
C SER A 167 0.78 -60.09 2.50
N ASP A 168 -0.38 -59.42 2.62
CA ASP A 168 -1.20 -59.12 3.82
C ASP A 168 -0.65 -59.21 5.26
N SER A 169 -0.88 -58.15 6.05
CA SER A 169 -1.60 -58.29 7.35
C SER A 169 -2.20 -56.97 7.85
N THR A 170 -3.51 -57.00 8.13
CA THR A 170 -4.36 -55.95 8.75
C THR A 170 -4.00 -55.66 10.21
N ILE A 171 -4.32 -54.45 10.72
CA ILE A 171 -5.02 -54.17 12.01
C ILE A 171 -5.07 -52.62 12.22
N THR A 172 -6.21 -51.97 11.97
CA THR A 172 -7.29 -51.57 12.93
C THR A 172 -6.95 -50.38 13.84
N ALA A 173 -7.75 -49.32 13.77
CA ALA A 173 -7.75 -48.19 14.71
C ALA A 173 -8.55 -48.51 15.99
N PRO A 174 -8.40 -47.70 17.06
CA PRO A 174 -9.49 -47.54 18.03
C PRO A 174 -9.94 -46.08 18.20
N SER A 175 -11.20 -45.93 18.60
CA SER A 175 -11.90 -44.67 18.81
C SER A 175 -12.37 -44.52 20.26
N GLN A 176 -12.28 -43.29 20.78
CA GLN A 176 -13.14 -42.67 21.81
C GLN A 176 -13.20 -43.21 23.26
N SER A 177 -13.21 -42.20 24.15
CA SER A 177 -13.88 -42.07 25.46
C SER A 177 -13.41 -42.87 26.70
N ARG A 178 -12.96 -42.13 27.74
CA ARG A 178 -13.73 -41.96 28.99
C ARG A 178 -13.33 -40.70 29.77
N LEU A 179 -14.23 -40.25 30.64
CA LEU A 179 -14.16 -39.06 31.51
C LEU A 179 -13.56 -39.37 32.90
N GLN A 180 -13.47 -38.30 33.72
CA GLN A 180 -13.33 -38.22 35.19
C GLN A 180 -11.90 -38.08 35.72
N ASP A 181 -11.58 -37.23 36.72
CA ASP A 181 -12.26 -36.08 37.40
C ASP A 181 -11.16 -35.31 38.21
N ILE A 182 -11.52 -34.31 39.04
CA ILE A 182 -10.67 -33.52 39.99
C ILE A 182 -9.87 -32.38 39.33
N GLU A 183 -9.84 -31.13 39.80
CA GLU A 183 -10.71 -30.22 40.58
C GLU A 183 -9.97 -28.86 40.66
N ASP A 184 -10.72 -27.79 40.86
CA ASP A 184 -10.38 -26.37 40.90
C ASP A 184 -9.10 -25.90 41.63
N GLU A 185 -8.46 -24.82 41.14
CA GLU A 185 -8.06 -23.72 42.04
C GLU A 185 -8.09 -22.30 41.39
N ALA A 186 -8.97 -21.47 41.96
CA ALA A 186 -9.09 -20.00 41.95
C ALA A 186 -8.33 -19.11 40.95
N THR A 187 -9.09 -18.49 40.03
CA THR A 187 -8.74 -17.20 39.40
C THR A 187 -9.00 -16.05 40.36
N LEU A 188 -7.97 -15.30 40.78
CA LEU A 188 -8.14 -14.05 41.54
C LEU A 188 -8.23 -12.84 40.60
N THR A 189 -9.44 -12.31 40.45
CA THR A 189 -9.71 -11.00 39.85
C THR A 189 -9.41 -9.90 40.87
N ALA A 190 -8.46 -9.02 40.57
CA ALA A 190 -8.26 -7.76 41.29
C ALA A 190 -8.89 -6.61 40.48
N GLU A 191 -10.01 -6.08 40.96
CA GLU A 191 -10.54 -4.80 40.51
C GLU A 191 -9.66 -3.68 41.06
N SER A 192 -9.28 -2.72 40.22
CA SER A 192 -8.63 -1.48 40.65
C SER A 192 -9.29 -0.31 39.94
N GLU A 193 -9.82 0.61 40.74
CA GLU A 193 -10.57 1.79 40.31
C GLU A 193 -9.73 2.69 39.40
N SER A 194 -10.32 3.14 38.28
CA SER A 194 -9.66 3.98 37.28
C SER A 194 -9.95 5.46 37.52
N ASP A 195 -8.97 6.21 38.02
CA ASP A 195 -8.98 7.68 37.98
C ASP A 195 -8.68 8.17 36.54
N SER A 196 -9.45 9.15 36.06
CA SER A 196 -9.76 9.32 34.63
C SER A 196 -8.84 10.24 33.81
N ASP A 197 -7.53 10.23 34.08
CA ASP A 197 -6.52 11.09 33.41
C ASP A 197 -5.56 10.31 32.45
N ASP A 198 -5.87 9.05 32.12
CA ASP A 198 -4.85 8.04 31.75
C ASP A 198 -4.49 7.86 30.25
N GLU A 199 -5.26 8.40 29.29
CA GLU A 199 -5.11 8.02 27.85
C GLU A 199 -3.94 8.69 27.09
N ILE A 200 -3.40 9.82 27.57
CA ILE A 200 -2.61 10.73 26.69
C ILE A 200 -1.17 10.24 26.37
N PHE A 201 -0.67 9.19 27.04
CA PHE A 201 0.74 8.80 26.92
C PHE A 201 1.05 7.63 25.96
N MET A 202 0.08 6.77 25.59
CA MET A 202 0.41 5.45 25.00
C MET A 202 -0.47 4.93 23.85
N ASP A 203 -1.26 5.79 23.19
CA ASP A 203 -1.86 5.47 21.88
C ASP A 203 -1.29 6.38 20.77
N ASP A 204 -0.25 5.90 20.09
CA ASP A 204 -0.03 6.21 18.68
C ASP A 204 -0.57 5.00 17.88
N HIS A 205 -1.88 5.01 17.67
CA HIS A 205 -2.46 4.42 16.46
C HIS A 205 -2.50 5.50 15.38
N ASP A 206 -2.24 5.08 14.14
CA ASP A 206 -2.23 5.95 12.95
C ASP A 206 -3.63 6.54 12.65
N ALA A 207 -4.00 7.57 13.40
CA ALA A 207 -5.05 8.50 13.04
C ALA A 207 -4.47 9.50 12.04
N HIS A 208 -4.89 9.36 10.77
CA HIS A 208 -4.43 10.19 9.66
C HIS A 208 -4.46 11.69 9.97
N ILE A 209 -3.45 12.39 9.44
CA ILE A 209 -3.40 13.85 9.33
C ILE A 209 -4.66 14.32 8.60
N THR A 210 -5.64 14.85 9.34
CA THR A 210 -6.61 15.79 8.78
C THR A 210 -5.88 17.11 8.55
N SER A 211 -5.67 17.43 7.28
CA SER A 211 -5.18 18.74 6.85
C SER A 211 -6.15 19.83 7.31
N LEU A 212 -5.81 20.50 8.42
CA LEU A 212 -6.47 21.75 8.84
C LEU A 212 -6.03 22.89 7.92
N THR A 213 -6.60 22.96 6.72
CA THR A 213 -6.62 24.16 5.89
C THR A 213 -7.58 25.18 6.50
N GLY A 214 -7.17 25.78 7.61
CA GLY A 214 -7.79 26.95 8.21
C GLY A 214 -6.87 28.16 8.00
N HIS A 215 -7.15 28.98 6.99
CA HIS A 215 -6.46 30.26 6.83
C HIS A 215 -6.79 31.19 8.00
N ASN A 216 -5.84 31.38 8.90
CA ASN A 216 -5.69 32.63 9.66
C ASN A 216 -4.48 33.38 9.09
N SER A 217 -4.67 34.67 8.81
CA SER A 217 -3.65 35.51 8.17
C SER A 217 -2.48 35.80 9.12
N MET A 218 -1.29 35.32 8.78
CA MET A 218 -0.02 35.86 9.28
C MET A 218 0.81 36.34 8.10
N GLN A 219 0.50 37.55 7.61
CA GLN A 219 1.40 38.29 6.70
C GLN A 219 2.43 39.14 7.45
N ASP A 220 2.22 39.38 8.75
CA ASP A 220 3.16 40.08 9.62
C ASP A 220 3.88 39.09 10.55
N PHE A 221 5.02 38.56 10.10
CA PHE A 221 6.20 38.20 10.92
C PHE A 221 7.40 37.85 10.00
N LEU A 222 7.71 38.78 9.09
CA LEU A 222 8.95 38.75 8.32
C LEU A 222 10.11 39.27 9.18
N SER A 223 10.96 38.37 9.68
CA SER A 223 12.42 38.52 9.90
C SER A 223 12.94 37.74 11.13
N ILE A 224 13.55 36.57 10.90
CA ILE A 224 14.58 36.00 11.78
C ILE A 224 15.75 35.53 10.88
N PRO A 225 17.04 35.79 11.20
CA PRO A 225 18.14 35.61 10.25
C PRO A 225 18.54 34.15 9.99
N ARG A 226 19.26 33.96 8.88
CA ARG A 226 19.92 32.70 8.49
C ARG A 226 21.24 32.54 9.25
N ASN A 227 21.37 31.54 10.13
CA ASN A 227 22.59 30.74 10.41
C ASN A 227 22.50 30.02 11.78
N VAL A 228 21.99 28.79 11.84
CA VAL A 228 22.41 27.76 12.83
C VAL A 228 22.23 26.31 12.29
N ASP A 229 22.45 26.08 10.99
CA ASP A 229 22.33 24.72 10.40
C ASP A 229 23.67 23.96 10.28
N ASP A 230 24.80 24.60 10.59
CA ASP A 230 26.14 24.06 10.28
C ASP A 230 26.79 23.18 11.36
N LEU A 231 26.23 23.12 12.59
CA LEU A 231 26.83 22.36 13.71
C LEU A 231 26.25 20.95 13.94
N TYR A 232 25.22 20.54 13.20
CA TYR A 232 24.52 19.25 13.43
C TYR A 232 24.25 18.47 12.13
N LYS A 233 25.25 18.35 11.25
CA LYS A 233 25.13 17.82 9.87
C LYS A 233 24.98 16.30 9.70
N THR A 234 24.58 15.56 10.73
CA THR A 234 24.21 14.12 10.60
C THR A 234 23.13 13.73 11.61
N TYR A 235 21.87 13.91 11.19
CA TYR A 235 20.72 13.31 11.86
C TYR A 235 20.25 12.08 11.06
N PRO A 236 19.62 11.08 11.70
CA PRO A 236 19.14 9.86 11.02
C PRO A 236 18.10 10.10 9.92
N GLU A 237 17.60 11.33 9.79
CA GLU A 237 16.68 11.79 8.75
C GLU A 237 17.29 11.81 7.32
N ASP A 238 18.61 11.61 7.22
CA ASP A 238 19.35 11.50 5.96
C ASP A 238 19.37 10.08 5.37
N GLU A 239 18.95 9.05 6.13
CA GLU A 239 18.91 7.65 5.66
C GLU A 239 17.57 7.21 5.03
N VAL A 240 16.67 8.14 4.70
CA VAL A 240 15.44 7.81 3.98
C VAL A 240 15.78 7.36 2.56
N PHE A 241 15.72 6.05 2.30
CA PHE A 241 16.01 5.47 1.00
C PHE A 241 15.08 6.02 -0.07
N ASP A 242 15.63 6.25 -1.26
CA ASP A 242 14.89 6.81 -2.39
C ASP A 242 13.90 5.81 -2.98
N THR A 243 12.73 5.73 -2.33
CA THR A 243 11.53 4.99 -2.76
C THR A 243 10.43 5.97 -3.19
N GLN A 244 10.79 7.07 -3.85
CA GLN A 244 9.78 7.91 -4.49
C GLN A 244 9.04 7.11 -5.57
N ILE A 245 7.76 6.85 -5.30
CA ILE A 245 6.77 6.57 -6.33
C ILE A 245 6.46 7.92 -6.98
N ASP A 246 7.08 8.20 -8.13
CA ASP A 246 6.64 9.28 -9.02
C ASP A 246 5.30 8.84 -9.64
N GLY A 247 4.20 9.14 -8.93
CA GLY A 247 2.88 8.59 -9.25
C GLY A 247 1.75 9.26 -8.48
N ASP A 248 1.52 10.55 -8.75
CA ASP A 248 0.23 11.19 -8.47
C ASP A 248 -0.84 10.60 -9.43
N GLU A 249 -1.39 9.44 -9.07
CA GLU A 249 -2.63 8.91 -9.65
C GLU A 249 -3.71 8.77 -8.57
N ASP A 250 -4.52 9.82 -8.41
CA ASP A 250 -5.85 9.65 -7.83
C ASP A 250 -6.72 8.86 -8.82
N SER A 251 -6.94 7.59 -8.51
CA SER A 251 -7.93 6.75 -9.18
C SER A 251 -8.91 6.20 -8.17
N GLU A 252 -10.09 6.81 -8.08
CA GLU A 252 -11.29 6.12 -7.60
C GLU A 252 -11.74 5.14 -8.69
N ASP A 253 -12.00 3.89 -8.32
CA ASP A 253 -12.29 2.81 -9.26
C ASP A 253 -13.82 2.59 -9.32
N PRO A 254 -14.50 2.90 -10.44
CA PRO A 254 -15.91 2.59 -10.58
C PRO A 254 -16.11 1.06 -10.67
N GLU A 255 -17.08 0.53 -9.93
CA GLU A 255 -17.33 -0.91 -9.83
C GLU A 255 -17.72 -1.51 -11.20
N LEU A 256 -16.71 -2.02 -11.92
CA LEU A 256 -16.88 -2.45 -13.30
C LEU A 256 -17.35 -3.91 -13.39
N THR A 257 -18.64 -4.10 -13.66
CA THR A 257 -19.23 -5.41 -13.99
C THR A 257 -18.69 -5.92 -15.33
N LEU A 258 -17.54 -6.62 -15.27
CA LEU A 258 -16.98 -7.32 -16.42
C LEU A 258 -17.86 -8.52 -16.80
N LEU A 259 -18.39 -8.52 -18.02
CA LEU A 259 -19.02 -9.69 -18.61
C LEU A 259 -17.99 -10.84 -18.64
N ALA A 260 -18.37 -11.98 -18.06
CA ALA A 260 -17.50 -13.14 -17.93
C ALA A 260 -17.47 -13.95 -19.24
N ASP A 261 -16.76 -13.44 -20.25
CA ASP A 261 -16.36 -14.23 -21.41
C ASP A 261 -15.55 -15.44 -20.91
N LYS A 262 -16.14 -16.64 -21.02
CA LYS A 262 -15.41 -17.89 -20.83
C LYS A 262 -14.51 -18.09 -22.04
N ASP A 263 -13.21 -18.28 -21.81
CA ASP A 263 -12.28 -18.71 -22.85
C ASP A 263 -12.78 -20.04 -23.47
N PRO A 264 -12.97 -20.13 -24.81
CA PRO A 264 -13.46 -21.33 -25.44
C PRO A 264 -12.41 -22.45 -25.37
N GLU A 265 -12.83 -23.64 -24.93
CA GLU A 265 -12.03 -24.86 -25.05
C GLU A 265 -11.98 -25.26 -26.54
N ILE A 266 -10.77 -25.31 -27.11
CA ILE A 266 -10.54 -25.72 -28.50
C ILE A 266 -9.60 -26.93 -28.50
N ASP A 267 -10.17 -28.13 -28.58
CA ASP A 267 -9.45 -29.37 -28.90
C ASP A 267 -9.09 -29.42 -30.39
N SER A 268 -8.31 -28.45 -30.85
CA SER A 268 -7.67 -28.47 -32.17
C SER A 268 -6.29 -29.12 -32.06
N GLU A 269 -5.93 -29.97 -33.03
CA GLU A 269 -4.58 -30.51 -33.16
C GLU A 269 -3.50 -29.40 -33.04
N PRO A 270 -2.36 -29.68 -32.39
CA PRO A 270 -1.39 -28.65 -32.06
C PRO A 270 -0.76 -28.05 -33.34
N PRO A 271 -0.76 -26.71 -33.51
CA PRO A 271 -0.01 -26.07 -34.57
C PRO A 271 1.50 -26.31 -34.40
N ALA A 272 2.25 -26.15 -35.49
CA ALA A 272 3.58 -26.71 -35.73
C ALA A 272 4.72 -26.36 -34.73
N THR A 273 4.50 -25.51 -33.73
CA THR A 273 5.51 -25.08 -32.75
C THR A 273 5.04 -25.36 -31.33
N THR A 274 5.04 -26.64 -30.94
CA THR A 274 4.90 -27.05 -29.53
C THR A 274 6.28 -27.20 -28.90
N LEU A 275 6.59 -26.33 -27.94
CA LEU A 275 7.86 -26.38 -27.21
C LEU A 275 7.81 -27.44 -26.09
N LYS A 276 8.90 -28.23 -25.96
CA LYS A 276 9.01 -29.35 -25.02
C LYS A 276 9.76 -29.02 -23.73
N SER A 277 10.81 -28.20 -23.83
CA SER A 277 11.49 -27.54 -22.72
C SER A 277 11.13 -26.06 -22.70
N ILE A 278 11.47 -25.34 -21.64
CA ILE A 278 11.25 -23.90 -21.50
C ILE A 278 12.50 -23.18 -22.03
N PRO A 279 12.48 -22.60 -23.23
CA PRO A 279 13.62 -21.86 -23.72
C PRO A 279 13.55 -20.45 -23.12
N LEU A 280 14.67 -19.93 -22.62
CA LEU A 280 14.78 -18.50 -22.28
C LEU A 280 14.39 -17.62 -23.49
N GLU A 281 14.63 -18.13 -24.70
CA GLU A 281 14.16 -17.57 -25.96
C GLU A 281 12.65 -17.28 -25.97
N LEU A 282 11.76 -18.14 -25.45
CA LEU A 282 10.31 -17.87 -25.43
C LEU A 282 9.96 -16.64 -24.59
N ILE A 283 10.66 -16.45 -23.48
CA ILE A 283 10.51 -15.28 -22.61
C ILE A 283 11.02 -14.05 -23.37
N GLN A 284 12.15 -14.17 -24.08
CA GLN A 284 12.81 -13.11 -24.85
C GLN A 284 12.22 -12.82 -26.23
N MET A 285 11.38 -13.69 -26.80
CA MET A 285 10.79 -13.53 -28.15
C MET A 285 10.17 -12.14 -28.30
N GLU A 286 10.43 -11.47 -29.42
CA GLU A 286 9.83 -10.15 -29.67
C GLU A 286 8.30 -10.24 -29.73
N LYS A 287 7.63 -9.24 -29.16
CA LYS A 287 6.17 -9.19 -28.97
C LYS A 287 5.68 -7.79 -29.34
N CYS A 288 4.72 -7.70 -30.26
CA CYS A 288 4.14 -6.43 -30.71
C CYS A 288 2.60 -6.48 -30.73
N ILE A 289 1.95 -5.31 -30.79
CA ILE A 289 0.50 -5.19 -30.91
C ILE A 289 0.15 -4.99 -32.40
N VAL A 290 -0.82 -5.76 -32.89
CA VAL A 290 -1.23 -5.76 -34.30
C VAL A 290 -2.74 -5.89 -34.45
N PHE A 291 -3.31 -5.16 -35.41
CA PHE A 291 -4.74 -5.23 -35.70
C PHE A 291 -5.09 -6.57 -36.37
N THR A 292 -6.18 -7.21 -35.90
CA THR A 292 -6.57 -8.55 -36.34
C THR A 292 -6.92 -8.65 -37.84
N ASN A 293 -7.37 -7.56 -38.48
CA ASN A 293 -7.57 -7.55 -39.93
C ASN A 293 -6.23 -7.61 -40.69
N LYS A 294 -5.17 -6.95 -40.22
CA LYS A 294 -3.85 -7.00 -40.88
C LYS A 294 -3.23 -8.39 -40.87
N ILE A 295 -3.45 -9.16 -39.80
CA ILE A 295 -3.08 -10.58 -39.77
C ILE A 295 -3.92 -11.41 -40.75
N GLN A 296 -5.23 -11.15 -40.87
CA GLN A 296 -6.06 -11.84 -41.86
C GLN A 296 -5.67 -11.49 -43.31
N GLU A 297 -5.43 -10.21 -43.61
CA GLU A 297 -4.94 -9.73 -44.91
C GLU A 297 -3.62 -10.42 -45.28
N LEU A 298 -2.70 -10.58 -44.32
CA LEU A 298 -1.44 -11.30 -44.52
C LEU A 298 -1.66 -12.79 -44.81
N LEU A 299 -2.49 -13.48 -44.02
CA LEU A 299 -2.80 -14.91 -44.25
C LEU A 299 -3.52 -15.15 -45.60
N GLN A 300 -4.44 -14.26 -45.98
CA GLN A 300 -5.10 -14.28 -47.29
C GLN A 300 -4.14 -14.03 -48.45
N THR A 301 -3.10 -13.20 -48.22
CA THR A 301 -2.02 -12.98 -49.20
C THR A 301 -1.16 -14.23 -49.39
N ILE A 302 -0.87 -14.96 -48.32
CA ILE A 302 -0.01 -16.17 -48.34
C ILE A 302 -0.76 -17.41 -48.84
N HIS A 303 -1.99 -17.65 -48.38
CA HIS A 303 -2.75 -18.88 -48.65
C HIS A 303 -3.87 -18.69 -49.69
N GLY A 304 -4.05 -17.47 -50.20
CA GLY A 304 -5.07 -17.11 -51.17
C GLY A 304 -6.50 -17.05 -50.60
N VAL A 305 -7.46 -16.79 -51.48
CA VAL A 305 -8.90 -16.77 -51.18
C VAL A 305 -9.66 -17.99 -51.71
N SER A 306 -9.03 -18.83 -52.53
CA SER A 306 -9.64 -19.98 -53.20
C SER A 306 -9.07 -21.30 -52.67
N CYS A 307 -9.91 -22.34 -52.58
CA CYS A 307 -9.49 -23.65 -52.09
C CYS A 307 -8.38 -24.25 -52.96
N SER A 308 -7.26 -24.63 -52.33
CA SER A 308 -6.11 -25.25 -53.02
C SER A 308 -6.33 -26.71 -53.43
N LYS A 309 -7.47 -27.32 -53.06
CA LYS A 309 -7.81 -28.69 -53.44
C LYS A 309 -8.27 -28.73 -54.90
N SER A 310 -7.53 -29.47 -55.74
CA SER A 310 -7.88 -29.67 -57.15
C SER A 310 -9.35 -30.04 -57.34
N GLY A 311 -10.02 -29.40 -58.31
CA GLY A 311 -11.44 -29.58 -58.59
C GLY A 311 -12.41 -28.87 -57.63
N CYS A 312 -11.94 -28.11 -56.63
CA CYS A 312 -12.82 -27.40 -55.69
C CYS A 312 -12.98 -25.91 -56.06
N PRO A 313 -14.15 -25.45 -56.56
CA PRO A 313 -14.36 -24.05 -56.94
C PRO A 313 -14.66 -23.11 -55.75
N LYS A 314 -14.59 -23.61 -54.52
CA LYS A 314 -15.05 -22.90 -53.32
C LYS A 314 -13.95 -22.02 -52.73
N GLN A 315 -14.35 -20.91 -52.12
CA GLN A 315 -13.45 -20.01 -51.42
C GLN A 315 -13.08 -20.52 -50.01
N TRP A 316 -11.96 -20.01 -49.49
CA TRP A 316 -11.57 -20.18 -48.10
C TRP A 316 -12.37 -19.26 -47.18
N ILE A 317 -13.05 -19.84 -46.20
CA ILE A 317 -13.72 -19.11 -45.12
C ILE A 317 -12.74 -19.06 -43.95
N TYR A 318 -12.19 -17.87 -43.67
CA TYR A 318 -11.29 -17.62 -42.54
C TYR A 318 -12.11 -17.34 -41.28
N THR A 319 -12.02 -18.22 -40.28
CA THR A 319 -12.68 -18.10 -38.98
C THR A 319 -11.68 -17.65 -37.91
N LYS A 320 -12.03 -16.60 -37.16
CA LYS A 320 -11.26 -16.08 -36.02
C LYS A 320 -11.83 -16.65 -34.72
N VAL A 321 -10.97 -17.12 -33.83
CA VAL A 321 -11.33 -17.47 -32.45
C VAL A 321 -10.28 -16.88 -31.51
N TYR A 322 -10.70 -16.42 -30.34
CA TYR A 322 -9.79 -15.93 -29.30
C TYR A 322 -9.73 -16.92 -28.13
N VAL A 323 -8.54 -17.09 -27.56
CA VAL A 323 -8.29 -17.88 -26.33
C VAL A 323 -7.41 -17.02 -25.42
N GLY A 324 -8.02 -16.25 -24.53
CA GLY A 324 -7.38 -15.13 -23.84
C GLY A 324 -6.82 -14.11 -24.83
N SER A 325 -5.52 -13.82 -24.74
CA SER A 325 -4.83 -12.94 -25.70
C SER A 325 -4.43 -13.64 -27.01
N CYS A 326 -4.67 -14.95 -27.16
CA CYS A 326 -4.36 -15.68 -28.38
C CYS A 326 -5.41 -15.40 -29.47
N LEU A 327 -4.99 -14.90 -30.62
CA LEU A 327 -5.75 -15.00 -31.86
C LEU A 327 -5.43 -16.35 -32.52
N VAL A 328 -6.46 -17.12 -32.84
CA VAL A 328 -6.39 -18.32 -33.69
C VAL A 328 -7.20 -18.05 -34.94
N ILE A 329 -6.59 -18.26 -36.11
CA ILE A 329 -7.28 -18.18 -37.41
C ILE A 329 -7.18 -19.55 -38.06
N SER A 330 -8.32 -20.14 -38.38
CA SER A 330 -8.40 -21.34 -39.22
C SER A 330 -9.16 -21.05 -40.50
N TRP A 331 -8.83 -21.74 -41.59
CA TRP A 331 -9.55 -21.59 -42.85
C TRP A 331 -9.98 -22.92 -43.45
N LYS A 332 -11.24 -22.97 -43.88
CA LYS A 332 -11.87 -24.13 -44.48
C LYS A 332 -12.81 -23.69 -45.60
N CYS A 333 -12.99 -24.51 -46.63
CA CYS A 333 -13.97 -24.22 -47.68
C CYS A 333 -15.34 -24.80 -47.31
N SER A 334 -16.41 -24.36 -47.97
CA SER A 334 -17.77 -24.91 -47.76
C SER A 334 -17.98 -26.34 -48.31
N SER A 335 -16.92 -27.04 -48.75
CA SER A 335 -16.91 -28.50 -48.97
C SER A 335 -16.25 -29.28 -47.83
N GLY A 336 -15.85 -28.61 -46.74
CA GLY A 336 -15.20 -29.25 -45.59
C GLY A 336 -13.70 -29.47 -45.73
N HIS A 337 -13.07 -29.12 -46.88
CA HIS A 337 -11.61 -29.13 -46.98
C HIS A 337 -11.01 -28.13 -45.97
N PHE A 338 -10.09 -28.60 -45.14
CA PHE A 338 -9.28 -27.78 -44.25
C PHE A 338 -8.07 -27.23 -45.01
N GLY A 339 -7.88 -25.91 -44.97
CA GLY A 339 -6.75 -25.24 -45.60
C GLY A 339 -5.58 -24.96 -44.65
N GLY A 340 -5.84 -24.91 -43.34
CA GLY A 340 -4.83 -24.68 -42.31
C GLY A 340 -5.36 -23.94 -41.09
N SER A 341 -4.46 -23.75 -40.12
CA SER A 341 -4.68 -22.91 -38.94
C SER A 341 -3.37 -22.24 -38.52
N TRP A 342 -3.48 -21.02 -38.00
CA TRP A 342 -2.39 -20.19 -37.50
C TRP A 342 -2.75 -19.61 -36.13
N SER A 343 -1.74 -19.37 -35.30
CA SER A 343 -1.86 -18.89 -33.92
C SER A 343 -0.90 -17.73 -33.67
N SER A 344 -1.36 -16.66 -33.03
CA SER A 344 -0.55 -15.47 -32.73
C SER A 344 0.48 -15.64 -31.62
N GLN A 345 0.53 -16.80 -30.99
CA GLN A 345 1.48 -17.14 -29.93
C GLN A 345 1.78 -18.64 -29.92
N PRO A 346 2.99 -19.06 -29.49
CA PRO A 346 3.38 -20.46 -29.40
C PRO A 346 2.59 -21.21 -28.32
N MET A 347 2.54 -22.53 -28.45
CA MET A 347 2.00 -23.42 -27.42
C MET A 347 3.14 -24.03 -26.60
N PHE A 348 2.98 -23.97 -25.28
CA PHE A 348 3.87 -24.59 -24.31
C PHE A 348 3.03 -25.45 -23.36
N ASN A 349 3.40 -26.72 -23.18
CA ASN A 349 2.65 -27.70 -22.39
C ASN A 349 1.10 -27.65 -22.59
N ARG A 350 0.66 -27.63 -23.86
CA ARG A 350 -0.75 -27.50 -24.29
C ARG A 350 -1.46 -26.17 -23.91
N ALA A 351 -0.77 -25.23 -23.26
CA ALA A 351 -1.27 -23.90 -22.95
C ALA A 351 -0.76 -22.84 -23.95
N ARG A 352 -1.47 -21.70 -24.02
CA ARG A 352 -1.06 -20.50 -24.78
C ARG A 352 -0.05 -19.72 -23.95
N ALA A 353 1.23 -19.71 -24.35
CA ALA A 353 2.33 -19.25 -23.50
C ALA A 353 2.23 -17.77 -23.11
N GLY A 354 1.75 -16.92 -24.02
CA GLY A 354 1.45 -15.51 -23.79
C GLY A 354 0.37 -15.26 -22.74
N ASN A 355 -0.61 -16.16 -22.56
CA ASN A 355 -1.62 -16.02 -21.50
C ASN A 355 -0.99 -16.19 -20.10
N LEU A 356 -0.04 -17.12 -19.95
CA LEU A 356 0.70 -17.30 -18.70
C LEU A 356 1.74 -16.19 -18.49
N LEU A 357 2.47 -15.78 -19.53
CA LEU A 357 3.37 -14.62 -19.47
C LEU A 357 2.62 -13.35 -19.03
N LEU A 358 1.46 -13.07 -19.61
CA LEU A 358 0.64 -11.90 -19.27
C LEU A 358 0.15 -11.94 -17.82
N SER A 359 -0.27 -13.11 -17.34
CA SER A 359 -0.66 -13.30 -15.94
C SER A 359 0.50 -13.13 -14.96
N SER A 360 1.67 -13.64 -15.35
CA SER A 360 2.91 -13.56 -14.56
C SER A 360 3.40 -12.13 -14.48
N CYS A 361 3.66 -11.49 -15.62
CA CYS A 361 4.19 -10.12 -15.68
C CYS A 361 3.27 -9.10 -14.98
N LEU A 362 1.94 -9.28 -15.05
CA LEU A 362 0.98 -8.45 -14.32
C LEU A 362 1.23 -8.49 -12.81
N LEU A 363 1.46 -9.68 -12.23
CA LEU A 363 1.76 -9.82 -10.80
C LEU A 363 3.19 -9.39 -10.47
N LEU A 364 4.17 -9.80 -11.27
CA LEU A 364 5.59 -9.50 -11.06
C LEU A 364 5.93 -8.00 -11.16
N THR A 365 5.09 -7.20 -11.80
CA THR A 365 5.20 -5.73 -11.87
C THR A 365 4.33 -5.00 -10.83
N GLY A 366 3.68 -5.73 -9.91
CA GLY A 366 2.77 -5.15 -8.91
C GLY A 366 1.39 -4.72 -9.43
N ASN A 367 1.17 -4.72 -10.75
CA ASN A 367 -0.04 -4.21 -11.39
C ASN A 367 -1.35 -4.87 -10.93
N SER A 368 -2.46 -4.12 -11.01
CA SER A 368 -3.80 -4.62 -10.67
C SER A 368 -4.48 -5.28 -11.87
N PHE A 369 -5.14 -6.43 -11.66
CA PHE A 369 -5.91 -7.09 -12.72
C PHE A 369 -7.02 -6.18 -13.25
N ALA A 370 -7.71 -5.44 -12.38
CA ALA A 370 -8.80 -4.56 -12.78
C ALA A 370 -8.32 -3.40 -13.66
N LYS A 371 -7.28 -2.66 -13.22
CA LYS A 371 -6.68 -1.56 -14.00
C LYS A 371 -6.17 -2.04 -15.38
N ILE A 372 -5.45 -3.17 -15.43
CA ILE A 372 -4.94 -3.69 -16.72
C ILE A 372 -6.07 -4.22 -17.61
N ALA A 373 -7.08 -4.91 -17.06
CA ALA A 373 -8.24 -5.33 -17.84
C ALA A 373 -9.02 -4.13 -18.41
N LEU A 374 -9.15 -3.04 -17.64
CA LEU A 374 -9.77 -1.79 -18.09
C LEU A 374 -8.95 -1.10 -19.19
N PHE A 375 -7.63 -1.03 -19.05
CA PHE A 375 -6.72 -0.54 -20.09
C PHE A 375 -6.88 -1.33 -21.40
N PHE A 376 -6.86 -2.67 -21.33
CA PHE A 376 -7.08 -3.53 -22.50
C PHE A 376 -8.48 -3.31 -23.12
N LYS A 377 -9.52 -3.15 -22.29
CA LYS A 377 -10.89 -2.84 -22.75
C LYS A 377 -10.96 -1.52 -23.51
N PHE A 378 -10.36 -0.45 -22.99
CA PHE A 378 -10.33 0.86 -23.65
C PHE A 378 -9.51 0.86 -24.93
N LEU A 379 -8.41 0.11 -24.98
CA LEU A 379 -7.60 -0.07 -26.19
C LEU A 379 -8.19 -1.09 -27.19
N ASN A 380 -9.37 -1.67 -26.89
CA ASN A 380 -10.03 -2.72 -27.66
C ASN A 380 -9.13 -3.94 -27.95
N LEU A 381 -8.28 -4.30 -26.98
CA LEU A 381 -7.43 -5.48 -27.02
C LEU A 381 -8.08 -6.67 -26.32
N ARG A 382 -7.82 -7.87 -26.83
CA ARG A 382 -8.24 -9.11 -26.19
C ARG A 382 -7.32 -9.46 -25.03
N PHE A 383 -7.94 -9.75 -23.89
CA PHE A 383 -7.28 -10.02 -22.61
C PHE A 383 -7.67 -11.41 -22.10
N ILE A 384 -6.95 -11.90 -21.09
CA ILE A 384 -7.28 -13.15 -20.40
C ILE A 384 -8.51 -12.97 -19.49
N SER A 385 -9.32 -14.03 -19.33
CA SER A 385 -10.44 -13.99 -18.40
C SER A 385 -9.96 -13.88 -16.93
N LYS A 386 -10.78 -13.23 -16.08
CA LYS A 386 -10.53 -13.13 -14.62
C LYS A 386 -10.36 -14.51 -13.97
N SER A 387 -11.12 -15.50 -14.45
CA SER A 387 -11.01 -16.90 -14.03
C SER A 387 -9.66 -17.50 -14.39
N LEU A 388 -9.19 -17.35 -15.64
CA LEU A 388 -7.89 -17.87 -16.07
C LEU A 388 -6.73 -17.22 -15.31
N PHE A 389 -6.82 -15.90 -15.05
CA PHE A 389 -5.82 -15.19 -14.24
C PHE A 389 -5.69 -15.77 -12.83
N TYR A 390 -6.80 -15.96 -12.10
CA TYR A 390 -6.72 -16.53 -10.75
C TYR A 390 -6.34 -18.01 -10.74
N GLN A 391 -6.62 -18.76 -11.81
CA GLN A 391 -6.08 -20.12 -12.00
C GLN A 391 -4.56 -20.10 -12.14
N HIS A 392 -4.00 -19.27 -13.02
CA HIS A 392 -2.55 -19.09 -13.11
C HIS A 392 -1.94 -18.61 -11.79
N GLN A 393 -2.59 -17.67 -11.10
CA GLN A 393 -2.15 -17.16 -9.80
C GLN A 393 -2.05 -18.29 -8.77
N GLY A 394 -3.11 -19.09 -8.61
CA GLY A 394 -3.19 -20.12 -7.57
C GLY A 394 -2.39 -21.39 -7.89
N LEU A 395 -2.36 -21.84 -9.15
CA LEU A 395 -1.71 -23.09 -9.54
C LEU A 395 -0.20 -22.95 -9.79
N TYR A 396 0.24 -21.82 -10.34
CA TYR A 396 1.62 -21.68 -10.83
C TYR A 396 2.38 -20.53 -10.17
N ILE A 397 1.81 -19.32 -10.13
CA ILE A 397 2.56 -18.11 -9.77
C ILE A 397 2.79 -18.04 -8.26
N ALA A 398 1.73 -18.19 -7.44
CA ALA A 398 1.83 -18.17 -5.98
C ALA A 398 2.80 -19.22 -5.40
N PRO A 399 2.70 -20.53 -5.74
CA PRO A 399 3.64 -21.52 -5.21
C PRO A 399 5.07 -21.30 -5.70
N THR A 400 5.27 -20.80 -6.93
CA THR A 400 6.62 -20.48 -7.44
C THR A 400 7.25 -19.32 -6.67
N VAL A 401 6.52 -18.23 -6.46
CA VAL A 401 7.04 -17.07 -5.71
C VAL A 401 7.26 -17.42 -4.25
N GLN A 402 6.37 -18.21 -3.62
CA GLN A 402 6.61 -18.70 -2.27
C GLN A 402 7.91 -19.50 -2.20
N SER A 403 8.11 -20.49 -3.08
CA SER A 403 9.36 -21.26 -3.14
C SER A 403 10.59 -20.37 -3.39
N TYR A 404 10.48 -19.35 -4.26
CA TYR A 404 11.56 -18.42 -4.54
C TYR A 404 11.93 -17.57 -3.32
N TRP A 405 10.91 -17.08 -2.59
CA TRP A 405 11.10 -16.32 -1.37
C TRP A 405 11.74 -17.17 -0.27
N GLU A 406 11.25 -18.39 -0.02
CA GLU A 406 11.86 -19.27 0.98
C GLU A 406 13.33 -19.55 0.65
N THR A 407 13.68 -19.87 -0.61
CA THR A 407 15.10 -20.07 -1.01
C THR A 407 15.96 -18.81 -0.85
N MET A 408 15.46 -17.62 -1.23
CA MET A 408 16.18 -16.36 -1.00
C MET A 408 16.43 -16.13 0.50
N LYS A 409 15.41 -16.39 1.32
CA LYS A 409 15.44 -16.15 2.75
C LYS A 409 16.38 -17.13 3.47
N GLU A 410 16.36 -18.41 3.09
CA GLU A 410 17.29 -19.43 3.59
C GLU A 410 18.75 -19.02 3.30
N SER A 411 19.07 -18.55 2.09
CA SER A 411 20.39 -17.99 1.75
C SER A 411 20.78 -16.82 2.66
N LEU A 412 19.86 -15.85 2.86
CA LEU A 412 20.10 -14.70 3.72
C LEU A 412 20.30 -15.09 5.19
N TRP A 413 19.71 -16.19 5.65
CA TRP A 413 19.93 -16.74 6.99
C TRP A 413 21.27 -17.46 7.09
N GLU A 414 21.65 -18.27 6.10
CA GLU A 414 22.95 -18.95 6.05
C GLU A 414 24.11 -17.94 6.01
N GLU A 415 23.99 -16.87 5.24
CA GLU A 415 24.93 -15.74 5.20
C GLU A 415 25.14 -15.05 6.56
N ARG A 416 24.18 -15.20 7.49
CA ARG A 416 24.18 -14.61 8.84
C ARG A 416 24.39 -15.63 9.95
N SER A 417 24.62 -16.89 9.59
CA SER A 417 24.89 -17.98 10.53
C SER A 417 26.10 -17.66 11.41
N GLY A 418 25.90 -17.63 12.73
CA GLY A 418 26.95 -17.30 13.70
C GLY A 418 27.41 -15.83 13.72
N LYS A 419 26.69 -14.91 13.06
CA LYS A 419 26.89 -13.45 13.19
C LYS A 419 25.89 -12.88 14.17
N GLU A 420 26.33 -11.87 14.93
CA GLU A 420 25.42 -11.03 15.71
C GLU A 420 24.56 -10.20 14.74
N VAL A 421 23.23 -10.25 14.92
CA VAL A 421 22.26 -9.50 14.09
C VAL A 421 21.45 -8.55 14.96
N LEU A 422 21.30 -7.32 14.45
CA LEU A 422 20.45 -6.28 15.01
C LEU A 422 19.16 -6.22 14.17
N LEU A 423 18.02 -6.62 14.76
CA LEU A 423 16.75 -6.67 14.04
C LEU A 423 15.95 -5.39 14.21
N SER A 424 15.40 -4.88 13.12
CA SER A 424 14.27 -3.95 13.14
C SER A 424 12.96 -4.72 12.92
N GLY A 425 11.89 -4.28 13.59
CA GLY A 425 10.56 -4.86 13.48
C GLY A 425 9.48 -3.79 13.35
N ASP A 426 8.65 -3.90 12.31
CA ASP A 426 7.54 -2.99 12.04
C ASP A 426 6.37 -3.71 11.33
N ALA A 427 5.16 -3.17 11.46
CA ALA A 427 3.90 -3.76 11.04
C ALA A 427 3.09 -2.85 10.10
N ARG A 428 2.60 -3.42 9.01
CA ARG A 428 1.81 -2.68 8.02
C ARG A 428 0.48 -3.38 7.71
N ASN A 429 -0.62 -2.70 8.00
CA ASN A 429 -1.98 -3.17 7.73
C ASN A 429 -2.40 -2.96 6.26
N ASP A 430 -3.37 -3.75 5.79
CA ASP A 430 -3.91 -3.68 4.43
C ASP A 430 -4.79 -2.45 4.19
N SER A 431 -5.60 -2.03 5.16
CA SER A 431 -6.42 -0.81 5.12
C SER A 431 -6.11 0.15 6.29
N PRO A 432 -6.48 1.44 6.20
CA PRO A 432 -6.37 2.38 7.31
C PRO A 432 -7.52 2.23 8.32
N GLY A 433 -7.26 2.51 9.60
CA GLY A 433 -8.23 2.45 10.69
C GLY A 433 -8.54 1.04 11.21
N HIS A 434 -9.57 0.92 12.06
CA HIS A 434 -9.92 -0.32 12.78
C HIS A 434 -10.64 -1.39 11.91
N CYS A 435 -10.49 -1.35 10.58
CA CYS A 435 -11.13 -2.28 9.64
C CYS A 435 -10.14 -3.15 8.85
N ALA A 436 -8.85 -3.14 9.22
CA ALA A 436 -7.83 -3.99 8.61
C ALA A 436 -8.17 -5.48 8.70
N GLN A 437 -8.16 -6.16 7.55
CA GLN A 437 -8.30 -7.61 7.50
C GLN A 437 -6.95 -8.29 7.64
N TYR A 438 -5.90 -7.74 7.03
CA TYR A 438 -4.57 -8.33 7.04
C TYR A 438 -3.52 -7.40 7.64
N CYS A 439 -2.56 -8.02 8.31
CA CYS A 439 -1.35 -7.37 8.80
C CYS A 439 -0.13 -8.03 8.16
N THR A 440 0.88 -7.25 7.81
CA THR A 440 2.20 -7.73 7.42
C THR A 440 3.21 -7.25 8.44
N TYR A 441 3.71 -8.17 9.27
CA TYR A 441 4.84 -7.88 10.17
C TYR A 441 6.16 -8.21 9.46
N THR A 442 7.12 -7.31 9.55
CA THR A 442 8.42 -7.39 8.85
C THR A 442 9.54 -7.38 9.88
N LEU A 443 10.48 -8.32 9.78
CA LEU A 443 11.73 -8.32 10.53
C LEU A 443 12.91 -8.23 9.55
N ALA A 444 13.83 -7.32 9.81
CA ALA A 444 14.90 -6.97 8.89
C ALA A 444 16.21 -6.64 9.61
N ASP A 445 17.31 -7.00 8.99
CA ASP A 445 18.66 -6.67 9.44
C ASP A 445 18.88 -5.15 9.36
N MET A 446 19.27 -4.50 10.46
CA MET A 446 19.52 -3.06 10.52
C MET A 446 20.80 -2.63 9.80
N ASP A 447 21.83 -3.48 9.79
CA ASP A 447 23.15 -3.10 9.28
C ASP A 447 23.22 -3.32 7.77
N ASP A 448 22.75 -4.48 7.29
CA ASP A 448 22.67 -4.80 5.86
C ASP A 448 21.37 -4.31 5.18
N LYS A 449 20.37 -3.86 5.97
CA LYS A 449 19.09 -3.30 5.51
C LYS A 449 18.26 -4.25 4.63
N VAL A 450 18.44 -5.57 4.81
CA VAL A 450 17.69 -6.64 4.12
C VAL A 450 16.55 -7.18 4.97
N ILE A 451 15.44 -7.54 4.33
CA ILE A 451 14.32 -8.19 5.01
C ILE A 451 14.67 -9.67 5.23
N LEU A 452 14.63 -10.14 6.49
CA LEU A 452 14.98 -11.51 6.87
C LEU A 452 13.76 -12.39 7.15
N GLN A 453 12.63 -11.83 7.56
CA GLN A 453 11.38 -12.57 7.72
C GLN A 453 10.18 -11.64 7.52
N GLN A 454 9.12 -12.18 6.92
CA GLN A 454 7.86 -11.48 6.72
C GLN A 454 6.69 -12.40 7.07
N ASN A 455 5.81 -11.92 7.94
CA ASN A 455 4.64 -12.65 8.41
C ASN A 455 3.37 -11.93 7.96
N VAL A 456 2.59 -12.61 7.13
CA VAL A 456 1.25 -12.17 6.72
C VAL A 456 0.22 -12.85 7.61
N LEU A 457 -0.63 -12.06 8.25
CA LEU A 457 -1.70 -12.51 9.14
C LEU A 457 -3.05 -12.03 8.64
N ASP A 458 -4.10 -12.81 8.89
CA ASP A 458 -5.51 -12.40 8.79
C ASP A 458 -6.11 -12.23 10.18
N VAL A 459 -7.02 -11.27 10.33
CA VAL A 459 -7.68 -10.93 11.60
C VAL A 459 -8.47 -12.09 12.23
N ARG A 460 -8.77 -13.16 11.48
CA ARG A 460 -9.32 -14.42 12.03
C ARG A 460 -8.33 -15.22 12.88
N GLU A 461 -7.04 -14.98 12.76
CA GLU A 461 -5.98 -15.69 13.50
C GLU A 461 -5.76 -15.15 14.92
N VAL A 462 -6.37 -14.00 15.25
CA VAL A 462 -6.23 -13.35 16.56
C VAL A 462 -7.52 -13.37 17.36
N GLU A 463 -7.37 -13.51 18.68
CA GLU A 463 -8.48 -13.50 19.62
C GLU A 463 -9.30 -12.21 19.52
N GLY A 464 -10.64 -12.36 19.60
CA GLY A 464 -11.60 -11.27 19.47
C GLY A 464 -11.67 -10.63 18.07
N ARG A 465 -10.88 -11.10 17.10
CA ARG A 465 -10.75 -10.52 15.74
C ARG A 465 -10.49 -9.02 15.75
N LYS A 466 -9.63 -8.56 16.67
CA LYS A 466 -9.16 -7.18 16.76
C LYS A 466 -7.88 -7.03 15.95
N SER A 467 -7.88 -6.15 14.94
CA SER A 467 -6.71 -5.93 14.06
C SER A 467 -5.44 -5.54 14.83
N THR A 468 -5.60 -4.81 15.94
CA THR A 468 -4.55 -4.41 16.89
C THR A 468 -3.72 -5.58 17.43
N ASN A 469 -4.31 -6.78 17.50
CA ASN A 469 -3.64 -7.96 18.04
C ASN A 469 -2.75 -8.66 17.00
N MET A 470 -2.94 -8.39 15.70
CA MET A 470 -2.18 -9.04 14.63
C MET A 470 -0.70 -8.66 14.65
N GLU A 471 -0.37 -7.44 15.05
CA GLU A 471 1.00 -6.94 15.12
C GLU A 471 1.84 -7.74 16.12
N ARG A 472 1.37 -7.91 17.37
CA ARG A 472 2.06 -8.72 18.38
C ARG A 472 2.26 -10.17 17.90
N LEU A 473 1.21 -10.80 17.33
CA LEU A 473 1.30 -12.17 16.85
C LEU A 473 2.27 -12.30 15.65
N GLY A 474 2.31 -11.27 14.80
CA GLY A 474 3.23 -11.20 13.66
C GLY A 474 4.69 -11.03 14.07
N PHE A 475 4.95 -10.21 15.09
CA PHE A 475 6.26 -10.10 15.73
C PHE A 475 6.70 -11.44 16.33
N GLU A 476 5.85 -12.03 17.18
CA GLU A 476 6.13 -13.27 17.90
C GLU A 476 6.47 -14.41 16.93
N ARG A 477 5.61 -14.68 15.93
CA ARG A 477 5.91 -15.67 14.88
C ARG A 477 7.21 -15.40 14.12
N GLY A 478 7.64 -14.15 14.02
CA GLY A 478 8.84 -13.77 13.27
C GLY A 478 10.10 -14.03 14.06
N MET A 479 10.08 -13.63 15.33
CA MET A 479 11.12 -13.95 16.30
C MET A 479 11.23 -15.47 16.48
N ASP A 480 10.11 -16.18 16.59
CA ASP A 480 10.05 -17.64 16.66
C ASP A 480 10.78 -18.33 15.51
N VAL A 481 10.53 -17.88 14.28
CA VAL A 481 11.20 -18.41 13.08
C VAL A 481 12.69 -18.08 13.12
N LEU A 482 13.09 -16.82 13.30
CA LEU A 482 14.50 -16.43 13.25
C LEU A 482 15.33 -17.07 14.39
N MET A 483 14.79 -17.17 15.61
CA MET A 483 15.43 -17.87 16.74
C MET A 483 15.50 -19.40 16.56
N SER A 484 14.77 -19.99 15.60
CA SER A 484 14.92 -21.41 15.24
C SER A 484 16.05 -21.67 14.24
N THR A 485 16.65 -20.60 13.70
CA THR A 485 17.82 -20.66 12.82
C THR A 485 19.12 -20.50 13.62
N ASN A 486 20.28 -20.50 12.94
CA ASN A 486 21.58 -20.25 13.56
C ASN A 486 21.99 -18.74 13.53
N ILE A 487 21.02 -17.83 13.53
CA ILE A 487 21.23 -16.38 13.63
C ILE A 487 21.27 -15.96 15.11
N ASP A 488 22.28 -15.18 15.51
CA ASP A 488 22.45 -14.70 16.88
C ASP A 488 21.84 -13.30 17.04
N ILE A 489 20.57 -13.23 17.46
CA ILE A 489 19.82 -11.98 17.60
C ILE A 489 20.20 -11.27 18.90
N LYS A 490 21.02 -10.22 18.83
CA LYS A 490 21.47 -9.46 20.02
C LYS A 490 20.55 -8.33 20.43
N GLU A 491 19.90 -7.69 19.46
CA GLU A 491 19.08 -6.51 19.67
C GLU A 491 17.84 -6.56 18.77
N VAL A 492 16.71 -6.10 19.27
CA VAL A 492 15.52 -5.86 18.45
C VAL A 492 14.98 -4.45 18.70
N ILE A 493 14.71 -3.74 17.61
CA ILE A 493 14.27 -2.35 17.57
C ILE A 493 12.85 -2.34 17.02
N THR A 494 11.89 -1.82 17.80
CA THR A 494 10.47 -1.74 17.38
C THR A 494 9.89 -0.37 17.70
N ASP A 495 8.69 -0.11 17.20
CA ASP A 495 7.89 1.01 17.71
C ASP A 495 7.42 0.76 19.16
N ALA A 496 6.82 1.78 19.76
CA ALA A 496 6.41 1.81 21.16
C ALA A 496 5.17 0.95 21.48
N HIS A 497 4.91 -0.10 20.69
CA HIS A 497 3.75 -0.98 20.81
C HIS A 497 3.71 -1.71 22.17
N THR A 498 2.62 -1.52 22.91
CA THR A 498 2.45 -2.04 24.29
C THR A 498 2.49 -3.57 24.36
N GLY A 499 1.81 -4.26 23.44
CA GLY A 499 1.81 -5.72 23.35
C GLY A 499 3.19 -6.35 23.11
N ILE A 500 3.98 -5.83 22.15
CA ILE A 500 5.35 -6.28 21.89
C ILE A 500 6.28 -5.93 23.08
N GLY A 501 6.21 -4.70 23.60
CA GLY A 501 7.01 -4.30 24.77
C GLY A 501 6.70 -5.13 26.02
N GLY A 502 5.44 -5.52 26.21
CA GLY A 502 5.01 -6.47 27.24
C GLY A 502 5.59 -7.87 27.00
N LEU A 503 5.50 -8.39 25.78
CA LEU A 503 6.05 -9.70 25.40
C LEU A 503 7.57 -9.77 25.62
N MET A 504 8.32 -8.79 25.12
CA MET A 504 9.78 -8.69 25.30
C MET A 504 10.20 -8.56 26.77
N SER A 505 9.39 -7.90 27.60
CA SER A 505 9.73 -7.65 29.00
C SER A 505 9.38 -8.78 29.97
N HIS A 506 8.43 -9.67 29.63
CA HIS A 506 7.93 -10.70 30.53
C HIS A 506 8.14 -12.14 30.03
N SER A 507 8.48 -12.33 28.75
CA SER A 507 8.73 -13.66 28.22
C SER A 507 10.17 -14.11 28.48
N ASP A 508 10.32 -15.25 29.16
CA ASP A 508 11.59 -15.92 29.39
C ASP A 508 12.39 -16.16 28.10
N LYS A 509 11.69 -16.36 26.98
CA LYS A 509 12.28 -16.56 25.65
C LYS A 509 13.17 -15.40 25.18
N TYR A 510 12.85 -14.16 25.58
CA TYR A 510 13.49 -12.96 25.04
C TYR A 510 14.44 -12.26 26.03
N LYS A 511 14.69 -12.86 27.21
CA LYS A 511 15.49 -12.26 28.29
C LYS A 511 16.91 -11.85 27.90
N GLU A 512 17.52 -12.56 26.95
CA GLU A 512 18.89 -12.29 26.47
C GLU A 512 18.93 -11.30 25.29
N ILE A 513 17.78 -10.97 24.68
CA ILE A 513 17.68 -10.06 23.54
C ILE A 513 17.42 -8.64 24.05
N VAL A 514 18.28 -7.70 23.69
CA VAL A 514 18.11 -6.29 24.10
C VAL A 514 16.97 -5.66 23.29
N HIS A 515 15.89 -5.24 23.96
CA HIS A 515 14.83 -4.46 23.34
C HIS A 515 15.18 -2.97 23.34
N GLN A 516 15.19 -2.35 22.16
CA GLN A 516 15.21 -0.90 21.97
C GLN A 516 13.97 -0.45 21.18
N ARG A 517 13.73 0.86 21.16
CA ARG A 517 12.64 1.48 20.43
C ARG A 517 13.15 2.54 19.46
N ASP A 518 12.35 2.82 18.44
CA ASP A 518 12.65 3.91 17.51
C ASP A 518 12.71 5.27 18.25
N VAL A 519 13.92 5.87 18.25
CA VAL A 519 14.23 7.14 18.90
C VAL A 519 13.62 8.36 18.17
N TRP A 520 13.35 8.24 16.87
CA TRP A 520 12.62 9.23 16.09
C TRP A 520 11.15 9.27 16.52
N HIS A 521 10.49 8.12 16.67
CA HIS A 521 9.14 8.01 17.26
C HIS A 521 9.10 8.50 18.71
N GLY A 522 10.11 8.17 19.52
CA GLY A 522 10.29 8.74 20.86
C GLY A 522 10.34 10.28 20.86
N GLY A 523 11.18 10.88 20.00
CA GLY A 523 11.28 12.32 19.84
C GLY A 523 10.01 12.98 19.29
N LYS A 524 9.34 12.35 18.32
CA LYS A 524 8.03 12.78 17.77
C LYS A 524 6.98 12.88 18.87
N SER A 525 6.90 11.88 19.75
CA SER A 525 5.99 11.86 20.91
C SER A 525 6.30 13.00 21.90
N VAL A 526 7.58 13.22 22.23
CA VAL A 526 8.03 14.36 23.06
C VAL A 526 7.60 15.70 22.44
N GLY A 527 7.85 15.90 21.15
CA GLY A 527 7.48 17.11 20.42
C GLY A 527 5.97 17.36 20.39
N LYS A 528 5.17 16.33 20.09
CA LYS A 528 3.69 16.34 20.12
C LYS A 528 3.19 16.80 21.49
N LYS A 529 3.72 16.22 22.58
CA LYS A 529 3.32 16.56 23.95
C LYS A 529 3.69 18.00 24.33
N LEU A 530 4.91 18.44 24.05
CA LEU A 530 5.34 19.82 24.33
C LEU A 530 4.52 20.84 23.54
N THR A 531 4.17 20.52 22.29
CA THR A 531 3.33 21.40 21.44
C THR A 531 1.93 21.52 22.03
N ASN A 532 1.29 20.42 22.43
CA ASN A 532 -0.02 20.43 23.07
C ASN A 532 -0.01 21.27 24.36
N THR A 533 1.01 21.09 25.21
CA THR A 533 1.15 21.87 26.45
C THR A 533 1.46 23.35 26.20
N ALA A 534 2.18 23.70 25.12
CA ALA A 534 2.44 25.09 24.73
C ALA A 534 1.18 25.80 24.19
N CYS A 535 0.20 25.06 23.66
CA CYS A 535 -1.10 25.59 23.26
C CYS A 535 -2.04 25.89 24.45
N GLU A 536 -1.70 25.45 25.67
CA GLU A 536 -2.46 25.81 26.87
C GLU A 536 -2.13 27.25 27.29
N LYS A 537 -3.16 28.05 27.56
CA LYS A 537 -3.02 29.47 27.96
C LYS A 537 -2.05 29.66 29.14
N GLY A 538 -1.01 30.47 28.95
CA GLY A 538 0.05 30.74 29.94
C GLY A 538 1.25 29.79 29.89
N ASN A 539 1.35 28.92 28.87
CA ASN A 539 2.49 28.05 28.60
C ASN A 539 3.17 28.35 27.24
N GLU A 540 2.79 29.44 26.58
CA GLU A 540 3.16 29.77 25.19
C GLU A 540 4.69 29.85 25.00
N ASP A 541 5.42 30.26 26.05
CA ASP A 541 6.89 30.34 26.09
C ASP A 541 7.60 28.99 25.87
N ILE A 542 6.90 27.85 25.98
CA ILE A 542 7.45 26.53 25.65
C ILE A 542 7.62 26.37 24.13
N LEU A 543 6.83 27.04 23.31
CA LEU A 543 6.76 26.80 21.85
C LEU A 543 8.12 26.99 21.13
N PRO A 544 8.92 28.05 21.39
CA PRO A 544 10.26 28.20 20.80
C PRO A 544 11.26 27.11 21.19
N TRP A 545 11.01 26.40 22.29
CA TRP A 545 11.88 25.35 22.83
C TRP A 545 11.57 23.95 22.29
N VAL A 546 10.38 23.70 21.73
CA VAL A 546 9.92 22.34 21.31
C VAL A 546 10.96 21.60 20.47
N THR A 547 11.47 22.23 19.41
CA THR A 547 12.47 21.61 18.51
C THR A 547 13.81 21.37 19.22
N ALA A 548 14.25 22.30 20.06
CA ALA A 548 15.49 22.15 20.82
C ALA A 548 15.40 21.02 21.84
N ILE A 549 14.28 20.91 22.58
CA ILE A 549 14.03 19.84 23.55
C ILE A 549 13.95 18.47 22.85
N LYS A 550 13.29 18.38 21.70
CA LYS A 550 13.26 17.16 20.87
C LYS A 550 14.68 16.74 20.45
N ASN A 551 15.47 17.69 19.93
CA ASN A 551 16.84 17.42 19.54
C ASN A 551 17.73 17.08 20.75
N HIS A 552 17.43 17.63 21.93
CA HIS A 552 18.09 17.28 23.19
C HIS A 552 17.77 15.86 23.65
N PHE A 553 16.54 15.37 23.47
CA PHE A 553 16.19 13.95 23.70
C PHE A 553 17.05 13.01 22.83
N TRP A 554 17.21 13.35 21.54
CA TRP A 554 18.11 12.65 20.62
C TRP A 554 19.58 12.73 21.04
N PHE A 555 20.03 13.89 21.51
CA PHE A 555 21.37 14.08 22.07
C PHE A 555 21.59 13.20 23.32
N CYS A 556 20.64 13.16 24.26
CA CYS A 556 20.71 12.30 25.45
C CYS A 556 20.87 10.83 25.05
N SER A 557 20.01 10.36 24.13
CA SER A 557 20.06 9.01 23.59
C SER A 557 21.42 8.66 22.98
N ARG A 558 21.98 9.55 22.17
CA ARG A 558 23.27 9.33 21.49
C ARG A 558 24.50 9.42 22.43
N ASN A 559 24.42 10.19 23.51
CA ASN A 559 25.57 10.48 24.39
C ASN A 559 25.52 9.78 25.75
N CYS A 560 24.46 9.03 26.07
CA CYS A 560 24.35 8.29 27.33
C CYS A 560 25.22 7.02 27.42
N GLY A 561 25.98 6.68 26.38
CA GLY A 561 26.90 5.52 26.40
C GLY A 561 26.24 4.15 26.64
N GLY A 562 24.93 4.03 26.37
CA GLY A 562 24.15 2.83 26.70
C GLY A 562 23.54 2.82 28.12
N ASN A 563 23.89 3.77 28.98
CA ASN A 563 23.45 3.85 30.37
C ASN A 563 22.17 4.68 30.54
N VAL A 564 21.20 4.12 31.25
CA VAL A 564 19.89 4.75 31.48
C VAL A 564 19.98 5.95 32.44
N ASP A 565 20.89 5.90 33.41
CA ASP A 565 21.04 6.97 34.40
C ASP A 565 21.81 8.16 33.81
N ASP A 566 22.84 7.92 32.99
CA ASP A 566 23.50 8.97 32.21
C ASP A 566 22.51 9.65 31.24
N PHE A 567 21.57 8.90 30.64
CA PHE A 567 20.47 9.48 29.86
C PHE A 567 19.62 10.40 30.74
N LYS A 568 19.17 9.93 31.91
CA LYS A 568 18.35 10.74 32.84
C LYS A 568 19.08 12.01 33.25
N ASP A 569 20.36 11.95 33.60
CA ASP A 569 21.10 13.13 34.05
C ASP A 569 21.28 14.17 32.93
N LEU A 570 21.60 13.71 31.71
CA LEU A 570 21.60 14.58 30.52
C LEU A 570 20.21 15.19 30.24
N TRP A 571 19.14 14.42 30.43
CA TRP A 571 17.77 14.87 30.20
C TRP A 571 17.28 15.86 31.27
N LEU A 572 17.62 15.62 32.54
CA LEU A 572 17.23 16.47 33.67
C LEU A 572 17.98 17.82 33.66
N ALA A 573 19.23 17.83 33.17
CA ALA A 573 20.01 19.05 32.93
C ALA A 573 19.27 20.09 32.07
N LEU A 574 18.34 19.65 31.20
CA LEU A 574 17.48 20.53 30.40
C LEU A 574 16.76 21.58 31.24
N LEU A 575 16.27 21.23 32.44
CA LEU A 575 15.48 22.13 33.29
C LEU A 575 16.30 23.28 33.86
N HIS A 576 17.62 23.10 34.01
CA HIS A 576 18.52 24.18 34.37
C HIS A 576 18.86 25.02 33.13
N HIS A 577 19.21 24.36 32.02
CA HIS A 577 19.58 25.04 30.78
C HIS A 577 18.48 26.00 30.26
N VAL A 578 17.21 25.59 30.23
CA VAL A 578 16.11 26.44 29.72
C VAL A 578 15.81 27.69 30.56
N VAL A 579 16.37 27.80 31.77
CA VAL A 579 16.24 28.98 32.66
C VAL A 579 17.56 29.74 32.85
N ASP A 580 18.53 29.56 31.94
CA ASP A 580 19.88 30.15 31.98
C ASP A 580 20.78 29.66 33.13
N GLU A 581 20.46 28.50 33.74
CA GLU A 581 21.30 27.86 34.76
C GLU A 581 22.25 26.83 34.11
N HIS A 582 23.48 27.25 33.80
CA HIS A 582 24.48 26.40 33.12
C HIS A 582 25.40 25.62 34.07
N SER A 583 25.14 25.69 35.38
CA SER A 583 25.83 24.90 36.41
C SER A 583 24.91 24.64 37.60
N TRP A 584 24.92 23.40 38.10
CA TRP A 584 24.02 22.92 39.16
C TRP A 584 24.71 21.83 40.00
N VAL A 585 24.09 21.45 41.13
CA VAL A 585 24.54 20.34 41.98
C VAL A 585 23.77 19.08 41.60
N LEU A 586 24.45 17.94 41.46
CA LEU A 586 23.83 16.65 41.17
C LEU A 586 23.21 16.04 42.43
N ASN A 587 22.37 15.01 42.24
CA ASN A 587 21.61 14.36 43.32
C ASN A 587 22.47 13.69 44.41
N ASP A 588 23.78 13.50 44.17
CA ASP A 588 24.73 12.98 45.16
C ASP A 588 25.18 14.03 46.20
N GLY A 589 24.82 15.30 46.00
CA GLY A 589 25.19 16.44 46.86
C GLY A 589 26.68 16.78 46.88
N LYS A 590 27.47 16.22 45.95
CA LYS A 590 28.94 16.33 45.93
C LYS A 590 29.49 16.70 44.56
N SER A 591 28.86 16.23 43.50
CA SER A 591 29.27 16.45 42.11
C SER A 591 28.51 17.64 41.51
N SER A 592 29.21 18.44 40.69
CA SER A 592 28.59 19.55 39.95
C SER A 592 28.32 19.16 38.50
N GLY A 593 27.08 19.37 38.07
CA GLY A 593 26.71 19.33 36.66
C GLY A 593 26.93 20.68 36.01
N LYS A 594 27.25 20.69 34.71
CA LYS A 594 27.40 21.89 33.89
C LYS A 594 27.01 21.59 32.45
N CYS A 595 26.60 22.62 31.71
CA CYS A 595 26.41 22.50 30.26
C CYS A 595 27.72 22.18 29.53
N GLY A 596 27.62 21.42 28.43
CA GLY A 596 28.78 20.99 27.62
C GLY A 596 29.33 22.06 26.67
N HIS A 597 28.75 23.26 26.64
CA HIS A 597 29.16 24.38 25.80
C HIS A 597 29.72 25.54 26.64
N GLY A 598 30.51 26.41 26.01
CA GLY A 598 30.90 27.70 26.60
C GLY A 598 29.74 28.70 26.64
N PRO A 599 29.96 29.94 27.11
CA PRO A 599 28.95 30.99 27.03
C PRO A 599 28.44 31.15 25.59
N LEU A 600 27.12 31.18 25.42
CA LEU A 600 26.49 31.45 24.13
C LEU A 600 26.74 32.92 23.74
N THR A 601 27.05 33.19 22.48
CA THR A 601 27.10 34.57 21.98
C THR A 601 25.68 35.13 21.84
N ASP A 602 25.55 36.46 21.71
CA ASP A 602 24.24 37.08 21.47
C ASP A 602 23.61 36.59 20.14
N ASP A 603 24.43 36.23 19.14
CA ASP A 603 23.99 35.64 17.87
C ASP A 603 23.51 34.18 18.01
N ASP A 604 24.09 33.42 18.94
CA ASP A 604 23.65 32.05 19.30
C ASP A 604 22.36 32.07 20.16
N ARG A 605 22.12 33.16 20.91
CA ARG A 605 21.02 33.28 21.88
C ARG A 605 19.67 33.64 21.23
N GLN A 606 19.29 32.84 20.24
CA GLN A 606 18.10 33.05 19.40
C GLN A 606 16.75 32.69 20.05
N LYS A 607 16.75 32.28 21.34
CA LYS A 607 15.55 31.85 22.06
C LYS A 607 15.46 32.57 23.41
N PRO A 608 14.28 33.07 23.82
CA PRO A 608 14.09 33.62 25.16
C PRO A 608 14.14 32.49 26.20
N TRP A 609 14.88 32.71 27.28
CA TRP A 609 14.88 31.80 28.44
C TRP A 609 13.50 31.76 29.10
N LEU A 610 13.13 30.60 29.63
CA LEU A 610 11.94 30.48 30.47
C LEU A 610 12.17 31.16 31.82
N LEU A 611 11.20 31.93 32.30
CA LEU A 611 11.26 32.46 33.66
C LEU A 611 11.17 31.29 34.67
N LYS A 612 12.19 31.14 35.53
CA LYS A 612 12.23 30.09 36.55
C LYS A 612 10.97 30.12 37.43
N ASN A 613 10.39 28.95 37.67
CA ASN A 613 9.14 28.75 38.43
C ASN A 613 7.85 29.37 37.84
N SER A 614 7.90 29.91 36.60
CA SER A 614 6.71 30.29 35.83
C SER A 614 5.76 29.12 35.57
N LYS A 615 4.55 29.42 35.05
CA LYS A 615 3.59 28.38 34.67
C LYS A 615 4.17 27.49 33.55
N ALA A 616 4.72 28.10 32.49
CA ALA A 616 5.44 27.41 31.42
C ALA A 616 6.57 26.49 31.96
N HIS A 617 7.44 27.00 32.84
CA HIS A 617 8.51 26.20 33.42
C HIS A 617 7.98 25.01 34.24
N LYS A 618 6.94 25.21 35.07
CA LYS A 618 6.31 24.13 35.85
C LYS A 618 5.61 23.10 34.97
N ALA A 619 5.00 23.51 33.87
CA ALA A 619 4.40 22.61 32.89
C ALA A 619 5.47 21.75 32.19
N LEU A 620 6.59 22.36 31.80
CA LEU A 620 7.76 21.63 31.28
C LEU A 620 8.34 20.67 32.32
N GLN A 621 8.48 21.08 33.59
CA GLN A 621 8.90 20.20 34.69
C GLN A 621 7.98 18.97 34.81
N LYS A 622 6.64 19.12 34.71
CA LYS A 622 5.68 18.00 34.75
C LYS A 622 5.92 16.99 33.61
N ILE A 623 6.40 17.44 32.45
CA ILE A 623 6.76 16.57 31.32
C ILE A 623 8.12 15.89 31.57
N VAL A 624 9.15 16.68 31.86
CA VAL A 624 10.54 16.22 32.00
C VAL A 624 10.71 15.26 33.19
N LEU A 625 10.08 15.55 34.33
CA LEU A 625 10.14 14.77 35.57
C LEU A 625 9.12 13.61 35.62
N SER A 626 8.41 13.34 34.53
CA SER A 626 7.38 12.29 34.53
C SER A 626 8.00 10.90 34.75
N LYS A 627 7.75 10.30 35.91
CA LYS A 627 8.27 8.96 36.28
C LYS A 627 7.99 7.90 35.20
N ARG A 628 6.77 7.89 34.63
CA ARG A 628 6.36 6.98 33.54
C ARG A 628 7.25 7.18 32.30
N PHE A 629 7.56 8.42 31.94
CA PHE A 629 8.42 8.75 30.80
C PHE A 629 9.90 8.42 31.05
N LEU A 630 10.46 8.83 32.20
CA LEU A 630 11.84 8.50 32.59
C LEU A 630 12.10 6.98 32.61
N ASN A 631 11.11 6.18 33.01
CA ASN A 631 11.19 4.72 32.98
C ASN A 631 11.27 4.13 31.56
N THR A 632 10.91 4.89 30.52
CA THR A 632 11.05 4.44 29.12
C THR A 632 12.45 4.62 28.55
N PHE A 633 13.34 5.39 29.20
CA PHE A 633 14.66 5.73 28.64
C PHE A 633 15.55 4.51 28.40
N ARG A 634 15.32 3.42 29.13
CA ARG A 634 15.97 2.11 28.90
C ARG A 634 15.82 1.58 27.47
N TYR A 635 14.76 1.99 26.75
CA TYR A 635 14.52 1.60 25.36
C TYR A 635 15.19 2.51 24.33
N TYR A 636 15.87 3.58 24.76
CA TYR A 636 16.45 4.59 23.86
C TYR A 636 17.94 4.82 24.13
N THR A 637 18.64 3.92 24.82
CA THR A 637 20.07 4.13 25.17
C THR A 637 21.04 3.82 24.04
N ARG A 638 20.58 3.21 22.94
CA ARG A 638 21.43 2.85 21.77
C ARG A 638 21.20 3.68 20.50
N PHE A 639 20.40 4.73 20.56
CA PHE A 639 20.10 5.66 19.44
C PHE A 639 19.73 4.94 18.12
N ARG A 640 18.68 4.11 18.14
CA ARG A 640 18.20 3.36 16.98
C ARG A 640 16.94 3.95 16.35
N HIS A 641 16.71 3.72 15.07
CA HIS A 641 15.50 4.09 14.32
C HIS A 641 15.20 3.03 13.25
N THR A 642 13.95 2.90 12.83
CA THR A 642 13.45 1.90 11.86
C THR A 642 13.09 2.51 10.50
N GLY A 643 13.38 3.78 10.23
CA GLY A 643 12.96 4.49 8.99
C GLY A 643 13.31 3.85 7.63
N PHE A 644 14.20 2.85 7.57
CA PHE A 644 14.36 2.05 6.35
C PHE A 644 13.20 1.05 6.13
N LEU A 645 12.58 0.54 7.21
CA LEU A 645 11.34 -0.25 7.15
C LEU A 645 10.16 0.60 6.66
N GLU A 646 10.06 1.88 7.06
CA GLU A 646 9.07 2.82 6.48
C GLU A 646 9.28 2.94 4.95
N SER A 647 10.54 3.06 4.51
CA SER A 647 10.91 3.08 3.09
C SER A 647 10.55 1.78 2.36
N TYR A 648 10.73 0.63 3.02
CA TYR A 648 10.30 -0.68 2.51
C TYR A 648 8.77 -0.82 2.46
N HIS A 649 8.03 -0.39 3.47
CA HIS A 649 6.57 -0.45 3.49
C HIS A 649 5.94 0.49 2.47
N ASN A 650 6.58 1.61 2.17
CA ASN A 650 6.25 2.45 1.02
C ASN A 650 6.49 1.70 -0.31
N HIS A 651 7.66 1.06 -0.48
CA HIS A 651 7.93 0.20 -1.64
C HIS A 651 6.90 -0.94 -1.80
N LEU A 652 6.44 -1.52 -0.69
CA LEU A 652 5.40 -2.54 -0.63
C LEU A 652 4.05 -2.06 -1.22
N LEU A 653 3.74 -0.75 -1.14
CA LEU A 653 2.54 -0.18 -1.75
C LEU A 653 2.49 -0.30 -3.28
N MET A 654 3.63 -0.47 -3.95
CA MET A 654 3.65 -0.73 -5.41
C MET A 654 3.04 -2.10 -5.77
N TYR A 655 3.12 -3.07 -4.85
CA TYR A 655 2.58 -4.42 -5.03
C TYR A 655 1.26 -4.63 -4.29
N CYS A 656 1.08 -3.99 -3.12
CA CYS A 656 -0.13 -4.02 -2.28
C CYS A 656 -0.56 -2.59 -1.88
N PRO A 657 -1.16 -1.79 -2.79
CA PRO A 657 -1.74 -0.50 -2.43
C PRO A 657 -2.92 -0.65 -1.44
N LYS A 658 -2.99 0.21 -0.40
CA LYS A 658 -4.07 0.17 0.62
C LYS A 658 -5.49 0.42 0.08
N ARG A 659 -5.62 0.90 -1.17
CA ARG A 659 -6.92 1.17 -1.83
C ARG A 659 -7.52 -0.07 -2.53
N GLN A 660 -6.84 -1.22 -2.54
CA GLN A 660 -7.31 -2.44 -3.21
C GLN A 660 -7.37 -3.62 -2.26
N SER A 661 -8.47 -4.38 -2.32
CA SER A 661 -8.64 -5.62 -1.54
C SER A 661 -8.09 -6.82 -2.29
N TYR A 662 -7.52 -7.77 -1.53
CA TYR A 662 -6.90 -8.97 -2.07
C TYR A 662 -7.41 -10.22 -1.35
N SER A 663 -7.44 -11.36 -2.05
CA SER A 663 -7.53 -12.66 -1.36
C SER A 663 -6.24 -12.93 -0.58
N PHE A 664 -6.29 -13.70 0.50
CA PHE A 664 -5.12 -14.02 1.32
C PHE A 664 -3.92 -14.52 0.48
N VAL A 665 -4.17 -15.43 -0.48
CA VAL A 665 -3.15 -15.91 -1.42
C VAL A 665 -2.56 -14.78 -2.27
N GLY A 666 -3.40 -13.86 -2.77
CA GLY A 666 -2.94 -12.71 -3.55
C GLY A 666 -2.16 -11.69 -2.72
N TYR A 667 -2.58 -11.46 -1.47
CA TYR A 667 -1.90 -10.58 -0.54
C TYR A 667 -0.53 -11.15 -0.11
N LYS A 668 -0.47 -12.42 0.30
CA LYS A 668 0.79 -13.12 0.64
C LYS A 668 1.77 -13.10 -0.53
N LEU A 669 1.31 -13.47 -1.74
CA LEU A 669 2.08 -13.43 -2.98
C LEU A 669 2.70 -12.05 -3.26
N ARG A 670 1.89 -10.98 -3.19
CA ARG A 670 2.33 -9.62 -3.50
C ARG A 670 3.29 -9.05 -2.45
N ASN A 671 3.10 -9.39 -1.19
CA ASN A 671 4.05 -9.08 -0.12
C ASN A 671 5.41 -9.77 -0.39
N GLN A 672 5.42 -11.06 -0.70
CA GLN A 672 6.63 -11.80 -1.07
C GLN A 672 7.33 -11.20 -2.30
N LEU A 673 6.59 -10.79 -3.34
CA LEU A 673 7.15 -10.11 -4.51
C LEU A 673 7.82 -8.77 -4.17
N ALA A 674 7.20 -7.96 -3.30
CA ALA A 674 7.82 -6.72 -2.83
C ALA A 674 9.11 -6.99 -2.06
N THR A 675 9.15 -8.05 -1.24
CA THR A 675 10.37 -8.44 -0.51
C THR A 675 11.47 -8.92 -1.44
N ILE A 676 11.14 -9.73 -2.46
CA ILE A 676 12.09 -10.18 -3.49
C ILE A 676 12.66 -8.99 -4.28
N ASP A 677 11.80 -8.05 -4.71
CA ASP A 677 12.24 -6.85 -5.43
C ASP A 677 13.12 -5.95 -4.55
N PHE A 678 12.73 -5.73 -3.29
CA PHE A 678 13.50 -4.92 -2.35
C PHE A 678 14.87 -5.53 -2.05
N ASN A 679 14.93 -6.80 -1.63
CA ASN A 679 16.19 -7.47 -1.28
C ASN A 679 17.12 -7.60 -2.52
N SER A 680 16.58 -7.82 -3.71
CA SER A 680 17.37 -7.87 -4.96
C SER A 680 18.02 -6.54 -5.37
N HIS A 681 17.68 -5.43 -4.69
CA HIS A 681 18.07 -4.08 -5.09
C HIS A 681 18.54 -3.17 -3.93
N GLN A 682 18.95 -3.71 -2.78
CA GLN A 682 19.49 -2.90 -1.67
C GLN A 682 20.79 -2.18 -2.05
N ASN A 683 21.76 -2.90 -2.60
CA ASN A 683 23.10 -2.41 -2.88
C ASN A 683 23.23 -1.80 -4.29
N ARG A 684 22.31 -0.89 -4.67
CA ARG A 684 22.41 -0.17 -5.94
C ARG A 684 23.42 0.96 -5.85
N GLU A 685 24.52 0.79 -6.58
CA GLU A 685 25.52 1.83 -6.79
C GLU A 685 24.93 3.17 -7.25
N PRO A 686 25.55 4.31 -6.88
CA PRO A 686 25.25 5.60 -7.47
C PRO A 686 25.37 5.59 -9.00
N ALA A 687 24.45 6.28 -9.67
CA ALA A 687 24.52 6.55 -11.09
C ALA A 687 25.60 7.62 -11.35
N THR A 688 26.47 7.37 -12.33
CA THR A 688 27.53 8.30 -12.72
C THR A 688 27.20 9.03 -14.03
N THR A 689 27.85 10.17 -14.26
CA THR A 689 27.97 10.78 -15.59
C THR A 689 28.96 9.99 -16.46
N ALA A 690 29.05 10.32 -17.75
CA ALA A 690 30.08 9.76 -18.64
C ALA A 690 31.51 9.99 -18.11
N ASP A 691 31.74 11.11 -17.42
CA ASP A 691 33.02 11.47 -16.78
C ASP A 691 33.23 10.82 -15.39
N GLY A 692 32.40 9.85 -15.01
CA GLY A 692 32.53 9.10 -13.74
C GLY A 692 32.04 9.84 -12.49
N ARG A 693 31.47 11.03 -12.58
CA ARG A 693 30.99 11.81 -11.41
C ARG A 693 29.63 11.31 -10.94
N VAL A 694 29.42 11.21 -9.63
CA VAL A 694 28.12 10.84 -9.04
C VAL A 694 27.03 11.85 -9.43
N ARG A 695 25.86 11.35 -9.83
CA ARG A 695 24.69 12.15 -10.18
C ARG A 695 23.81 12.38 -8.95
N TYR A 696 23.31 13.61 -8.83
CA TYR A 696 22.38 14.02 -7.78
C TYR A 696 21.11 14.62 -8.40
N ARG A 697 20.00 14.52 -7.68
CA ARG A 697 18.76 15.29 -7.92
C ARG A 697 18.47 16.18 -6.73
N ALA A 698 17.92 17.37 -6.97
CA ALA A 698 17.45 18.24 -5.90
C ALA A 698 16.08 17.72 -5.41
N GLN A 699 15.97 17.39 -4.12
CA GLN A 699 14.72 16.97 -3.48
C GLN A 699 14.26 18.07 -2.52
N TYR A 700 13.03 18.54 -2.68
CA TYR A 700 12.43 19.50 -1.73
C TYR A 700 11.83 18.78 -0.53
N SER A 701 12.34 19.07 0.66
CA SER A 701 11.76 18.60 1.92
C SER A 701 10.51 19.41 2.24
N LYS A 702 9.33 18.85 1.98
CA LYS A 702 8.03 19.46 2.34
C LYS A 702 7.93 19.80 3.84
N ARG A 703 8.73 19.12 4.69
CA ARG A 703 8.81 19.28 6.15
C ARG A 703 9.73 20.42 6.58
N THR A 704 11.00 20.42 6.17
CA THR A 704 11.98 21.46 6.56
C THR A 704 11.95 22.71 5.67
N LYS A 705 11.17 22.68 4.57
CA LYS A 705 11.07 23.74 3.55
C LYS A 705 12.38 24.07 2.84
N GLN A 706 13.35 23.14 2.87
CA GLN A 706 14.66 23.26 2.27
C GLN A 706 14.84 22.26 1.10
N TRP A 707 15.73 22.59 0.18
CA TRP A 707 16.20 21.66 -0.86
C TRP A 707 17.44 20.91 -0.37
N ARG A 708 17.49 19.60 -0.59
CA ARG A 708 18.67 18.76 -0.33
C ARG A 708 19.10 18.01 -1.60
N PRO A 709 20.41 17.79 -1.83
CA PRO A 709 20.87 16.87 -2.86
C PRO A 709 20.57 15.42 -2.45
N VAL A 710 20.02 14.61 -3.35
CA VAL A 710 19.83 13.17 -3.17
C VAL A 710 20.56 12.44 -4.29
N THR A 711 21.36 11.44 -3.93
CA THR A 711 22.12 10.62 -4.88
C THR A 711 21.16 9.83 -5.78
N ILE A 712 21.31 9.96 -7.09
CA ILE A 712 20.56 9.14 -8.05
C ILE A 712 21.24 7.78 -8.11
N LEU A 713 20.52 6.71 -7.82
CA LEU A 713 21.04 5.33 -7.92
C LEU A 713 20.89 4.78 -9.34
N LYS A 714 21.70 3.78 -9.70
CA LYS A 714 21.56 3.06 -10.99
C LYS A 714 20.15 2.46 -11.14
N ALA A 715 19.70 2.32 -12.39
CA ALA A 715 18.41 1.70 -12.69
C ALA A 715 18.34 0.26 -12.15
N LYS A 716 17.15 -0.17 -11.73
CA LYS A 716 16.90 -1.56 -11.35
C LYS A 716 17.05 -2.47 -12.59
N GLU A 717 17.82 -3.54 -12.46
CA GLU A 717 18.13 -4.45 -13.57
C GLU A 717 17.16 -5.64 -13.65
N TYR A 718 16.41 -5.93 -12.57
CA TYR A 718 15.39 -6.99 -12.52
C TYR A 718 15.88 -8.38 -12.97
N LYS A 719 17.17 -8.69 -12.73
CA LYS A 719 17.85 -9.95 -13.14
C LYS A 719 17.13 -11.23 -12.69
N TYR A 720 16.37 -11.20 -11.61
CA TYR A 720 15.59 -12.34 -11.11
C TYR A 720 14.30 -12.62 -11.91
N ILE A 721 13.77 -11.65 -12.67
CA ILE A 721 12.48 -11.79 -13.37
C ILE A 721 12.48 -12.89 -14.43
N PRO A 722 13.48 -13.03 -15.32
CA PRO A 722 13.51 -14.11 -16.30
C PRO A 722 13.56 -15.51 -15.68
N ASP A 723 14.33 -15.70 -14.61
CA ASP A 723 14.40 -16.97 -13.85
C ASP A 723 13.07 -17.27 -13.15
N LEU A 724 12.46 -16.27 -12.51
CA LEU A 724 11.17 -16.40 -11.86
C LEU A 724 10.06 -16.76 -12.86
N ILE A 725 10.06 -16.16 -14.06
CA ILE A 725 9.14 -16.54 -15.15
C ILE A 725 9.42 -17.97 -15.64
N ALA A 726 10.69 -18.36 -15.80
CA ALA A 726 11.04 -19.73 -16.19
C ALA A 726 10.52 -20.76 -15.17
N LYS A 727 10.73 -20.51 -13.88
CA LYS A 727 10.20 -21.34 -12.78
C LYS A 727 8.67 -21.41 -12.74
N ILE A 728 7.95 -20.35 -13.13
CA ILE A 728 6.48 -20.37 -13.27
C ILE A 728 6.05 -21.33 -14.40
N PHE A 729 6.78 -21.34 -15.53
CA PHE A 729 6.55 -22.33 -16.58
C PHE A 729 6.93 -23.76 -16.15
N GLU A 730 7.98 -23.94 -15.35
CA GLU A 730 8.29 -25.27 -14.78
C GLU A 730 7.17 -25.76 -13.86
N MET A 731 6.62 -24.86 -13.03
CA MET A 731 5.49 -25.18 -12.17
C MET A 731 4.27 -25.57 -13.01
N GLN A 732 4.03 -24.94 -14.17
CA GLN A 732 3.01 -25.38 -15.12
C GLN A 732 3.28 -26.79 -15.68
N VAL A 733 4.53 -27.16 -15.94
CA VAL A 733 4.87 -28.55 -16.36
C VAL A 733 4.62 -29.54 -15.22
N LYS A 734 5.07 -29.22 -14.00
CA LYS A 734 4.96 -30.06 -12.80
C LYS A 734 3.49 -30.28 -12.38
N VAL A 735 2.68 -29.22 -12.41
CA VAL A 735 1.26 -29.26 -12.00
C VAL A 735 0.37 -29.78 -13.13
N GLY A 736 0.57 -29.34 -14.37
CA GLY A 736 -0.30 -29.66 -15.51
C GLY A 736 -1.34 -28.57 -15.81
N ASN A 737 -2.43 -28.93 -16.51
CA ASN A 737 -3.38 -27.98 -17.12
C ASN A 737 -4.17 -27.10 -16.09
N VAL A 738 -4.60 -25.92 -16.54
CA VAL A 738 -5.31 -24.88 -15.73
C VAL A 738 -6.69 -25.29 -15.23
N ASN A 739 -7.27 -26.35 -15.79
CA ASN A 739 -8.59 -26.88 -15.40
C ASN A 739 -8.57 -27.65 -14.07
N GLN A 740 -7.47 -27.63 -13.33
CA GLN A 740 -7.36 -28.28 -12.02
C GLN A 740 -8.12 -27.50 -10.93
N LYS A 741 -8.65 -28.24 -9.95
CA LYS A 741 -9.25 -27.63 -8.76
C LYS A 741 -8.15 -27.14 -7.84
N ILE A 742 -8.02 -25.82 -7.70
CA ILE A 742 -7.19 -25.19 -6.66
C ILE A 742 -7.69 -25.71 -5.30
N LYS A 743 -6.88 -26.51 -4.63
CA LYS A 743 -7.12 -26.88 -3.23
C LYS A 743 -6.85 -25.66 -2.36
N ARG A 744 -7.69 -25.45 -1.34
CA ARG A 744 -7.41 -24.42 -0.33
C ARG A 744 -6.16 -24.84 0.45
N SER A 745 -5.23 -23.91 0.68
CA SER A 745 -4.06 -24.15 1.53
C SER A 745 -4.50 -24.48 2.96
N THR A 746 -3.70 -25.28 3.68
CA THR A 746 -3.86 -25.49 5.12
C THR A 746 -3.74 -24.18 5.90
N GLU A 747 -2.86 -23.28 5.44
CA GLU A 747 -2.64 -21.93 5.99
C GLU A 747 -3.76 -20.92 5.67
N ASP A 748 -4.77 -21.27 4.86
CA ASP A 748 -5.79 -20.30 4.48
C ASP A 748 -6.69 -19.94 5.68
N PRO A 749 -6.83 -18.66 6.06
CA PRO A 749 -7.56 -18.25 7.27
C PRO A 749 -9.07 -18.58 7.20
N ARG A 750 -9.59 -18.92 6.01
CA ARG A 750 -10.96 -19.46 5.85
C ARG A 750 -11.13 -20.87 6.42
N ASN A 751 -10.06 -21.52 6.87
CA ASN A 751 -10.09 -22.77 7.62
C ASN A 751 -10.44 -22.54 9.10
N ILE A 752 -10.10 -21.37 9.65
CA ILE A 752 -10.49 -20.96 11.01
C ILE A 752 -11.97 -20.57 11.01
N SER A 753 -12.37 -19.67 10.10
CA SER A 753 -13.79 -19.36 9.89
C SER A 753 -14.06 -18.88 8.47
N PRO A 754 -15.20 -19.27 7.86
CA PRO A 754 -15.52 -18.91 6.48
C PRO A 754 -15.56 -17.39 6.26
N ASN A 755 -16.04 -16.65 7.26
CA ASN A 755 -16.15 -15.19 7.27
C ASN A 755 -15.41 -14.57 8.45
N ILE A 756 -15.06 -13.29 8.34
CA ILE A 756 -14.50 -12.45 9.40
C ILE A 756 -15.57 -12.06 10.44
N ALA A 757 -16.84 -11.99 10.05
CA ALA A 757 -17.95 -11.79 10.96
C ALA A 757 -18.03 -12.95 11.97
N ILE A 758 -18.10 -12.62 13.27
CA ILE A 758 -18.26 -13.59 14.37
C ILE A 758 -19.72 -14.04 14.46
N VAL A 759 -20.65 -13.13 14.18
CA VAL A 759 -22.09 -13.41 14.13
C VAL A 759 -22.55 -13.89 12.75
N PRO A 760 -23.60 -14.73 12.65
CA PRO A 760 -24.22 -15.08 11.37
C PRO A 760 -24.70 -13.85 10.60
N ARG A 761 -24.58 -13.89 9.26
CA ARG A 761 -25.07 -12.81 8.39
C ARG A 761 -26.62 -12.79 8.42
N PRO A 762 -27.27 -11.73 8.93
CA PRO A 762 -28.73 -11.58 8.79
C PRO A 762 -29.13 -11.37 7.32
N SER A 763 -30.40 -11.62 6.99
CA SER A 763 -30.93 -11.32 5.66
C SER A 763 -30.80 -9.83 5.33
N VAL A 764 -30.65 -9.51 4.03
CA VAL A 764 -30.57 -8.11 3.57
C VAL A 764 -31.85 -7.35 3.93
N GLU A 765 -33.00 -8.00 3.86
CA GLU A 765 -34.29 -7.46 4.32
C GLU A 765 -34.27 -7.08 5.81
N ASN A 766 -33.79 -7.96 6.69
CA ASN A 766 -33.65 -7.67 8.12
C ASN A 766 -32.64 -6.54 8.40
N LEU A 767 -31.60 -6.40 7.57
CA LEU A 767 -30.69 -5.27 7.66
C LEU A 767 -31.38 -3.96 7.25
N LEU A 768 -32.10 -3.94 6.12
CA LEU A 768 -32.84 -2.76 5.65
C LEU A 768 -33.93 -2.33 6.65
N LEU A 769 -34.66 -3.29 7.24
CA LEU A 769 -35.65 -3.01 8.28
C LEU A 769 -35.04 -2.41 9.55
N LYS A 770 -33.85 -2.88 9.96
CA LYS A 770 -33.12 -2.35 11.13
C LYS A 770 -32.37 -1.05 10.86
N ASN A 771 -32.01 -0.77 9.61
CA ASN A 771 -31.27 0.43 9.22
C ASN A 771 -32.18 1.64 8.95
N LYS A 772 -33.43 1.60 9.41
CA LYS A 772 -34.30 2.78 9.54
C LYS A 772 -33.71 3.69 10.60
N SER A 773 -33.05 4.75 10.13
CA SER A 773 -32.45 5.80 10.95
C SER A 773 -33.54 6.64 11.62
N ARG A 774 -33.20 7.36 12.71
CA ARG A 774 -34.08 8.44 13.22
C ARG A 774 -34.17 9.65 12.28
N PHE A 775 -33.45 9.60 11.15
CA PHE A 775 -33.43 10.60 10.08
C PHE A 775 -33.98 10.06 8.74
N THR A 776 -34.68 8.90 8.77
CA THR A 776 -35.47 8.34 7.66
C THR A 776 -36.89 8.08 8.11
#